data_AF-A0A5K1JVW1-F1
#
_entry.id   AF-A0A5K1JVW1-F1
#
_cell.length_a   1.000
_cell.length_b   1.000
_cell.length_c   1.000
_cell.angle_alpha   90.00
_cell.angle_beta   90.00
_cell.angle_gamma   90.00
#
_symmetry.space_group_name_H-M   'P 1'
#
loop_
_entity.id
_entity.type
_entity.pdbx_description
1 polymer ?
#
loop_
_entity_poly.entity_id
_entity_poly.type
_entity_poly.pdbx_seq_one_letter_code
_entity_poly.pdbx_strand_id
1 'polypeptide(L)'
;MWLLSTDRAELHHFPSPEAIIGGYAILSHTWGDNEQTFQDTQVLRDWCKKTGKNPRDFSSEKVRQCCILAERHGYQWIWDDTCCIDKTSSSELSEAINSMFRWYSCAELDAPMSAFRTARWHSRGWTLQELIAPTVVIFVSRDWQTIGNKVELASLLREATGVSSRVLTHEVHCSTVSVAERMLWASKRSTTRVEDEAYCLMGLFNVNMPTIYGEGRQAFRRLQQEIMKQSFDTSLFAWGACTRLHVVTPVMPKEIYRFLNTSSQHHVYLLADSPKRFLKPWGRTIRYTPSANDPLQPYLDRQGATDAHCPNVVAQYRPRRAPPLPLALRRHRELCDFISHLERSQNPRDVSSDKVRESCILAQRHGFRWIWNDTCCIDKTSSTELSEAINSMFLWYSLAEVCFAYLGDVDSGCQLDAPDSAFRTARWHTRGWTLQELIAPFFVIFVSRDCKTIGNKRELAPLLEEITGVRQQVLTGEMHYSVASIAERMSWASERSTTRVEDEAYCLMGLFNVHMPTIYGEGRQAFQRLQQEIMKQSIDTSLFAWDDWVDSDHATPLELQEVYEGFDKSSRNEFYLLADSPKVFRKPFGGQTVRYTPSVKDPLQPYLDWQWDMKTDKRGLTHWVHRRFGPFGRIELPKFSFTHYGVECRFPIIESDGLTIAVLLCDTGREHIGLLLCPSNDPVQDPSRKKYHAAYCFQSPGSTSNIDSFRLISLGSDFYNLTLRLNGSVKTVSAEWRDIFIADSPPPIRKDVVPSHLCFPLHSLEPAPPFRIPHWLVGRLAQMGLELQPLDMRSHPSAEKPLLVVTKFVDFVEIEKVFVVLGTCMESPRSVAPVHWAKALVFSEDTWDDGADYEHDCGEHHVAAWPDWTKDFEDAERVVRLAFSQCTLAPDHTLVVHVELEGHIYDPMKRRKNVEFPSLARHLLSVTHPLPGVPRRFSLVATPRGGSGNRHISLRGNDQ
;
A
#
# COMPACT_ATOMS: atom_id res chain seq x y z
N MET A 1 14.10 17.68 10.82
CA MET A 1 13.89 18.85 9.93
C MET A 1 15.24 19.46 9.58
N TRP A 2 15.45 19.91 8.33
CA TRP A 2 16.67 20.64 7.95
C TRP A 2 16.52 22.15 8.15
N LEU A 3 17.61 22.85 8.47
CA LEU A 3 17.70 24.31 8.55
C LEU A 3 18.94 24.80 7.81
N LEU A 4 18.92 26.02 7.30
CA LEU A 4 20.08 26.69 6.73
C LEU A 4 20.84 27.47 7.80
N SER A 5 22.17 27.39 7.79
CA SER A 5 22.98 28.35 8.54
C SER A 5 22.87 29.75 7.92
N THR A 6 22.73 30.80 8.73
CA THR A 6 22.56 32.17 8.20
C THR A 6 23.84 32.74 7.59
N ASP A 7 25.00 32.31 8.04
CA ASP A 7 26.31 32.77 7.57
C ASP A 7 26.72 32.15 6.22
N ARG A 8 26.29 30.90 5.96
CA ARG A 8 26.73 30.11 4.79
C ARG A 8 25.63 29.53 3.92
N ALA A 9 24.38 29.54 4.36
CA ALA A 9 23.26 28.86 3.70
C ALA A 9 23.52 27.35 3.50
N GLU A 10 24.13 26.69 4.49
CA GLU A 10 24.37 25.24 4.48
C GLU A 10 23.27 24.50 5.26
N LEU A 11 22.86 23.32 4.76
CA LEU A 11 21.80 22.52 5.36
C LEU A 11 22.31 21.70 6.56
N HIS A 12 21.66 21.87 7.71
CA HIS A 12 21.89 21.13 8.94
C HIS A 12 20.61 20.48 9.45
N HIS A 13 20.67 19.21 9.84
CA HIS A 13 19.51 18.47 10.34
C HIS A 13 19.38 18.61 11.86
N PHE A 14 18.16 18.91 12.32
CA PHE A 14 17.77 18.95 13.73
C PHE A 14 16.59 18.01 14.00
N PRO A 15 16.63 17.22 15.09
CA PRO A 15 15.56 16.26 15.41
C PRO A 15 14.29 16.91 15.96
N SER A 16 14.39 18.10 16.58
CA SER A 16 13.24 18.86 17.10
C SER A 16 13.58 20.35 17.21
N PRO A 17 12.58 21.27 17.25
CA PRO A 17 12.86 22.70 17.36
C PRO A 17 13.50 23.08 18.69
N GLU A 18 13.24 22.33 19.77
CA GLU A 18 13.82 22.57 21.10
C GLU A 18 15.32 22.23 21.16
N ALA A 19 15.84 21.48 20.19
CA ALA A 19 17.26 21.17 20.11
C ALA A 19 18.11 22.36 19.61
N ILE A 20 17.49 23.47 19.21
CA ILE A 20 18.16 24.60 18.58
C ILE A 20 18.45 25.69 19.62
N ILE A 21 19.66 25.69 20.13
CA ILE A 21 20.15 26.69 21.08
C ILE A 21 20.20 28.05 20.38
N GLY A 22 19.49 29.05 20.94
CA GLY A 22 19.40 30.40 20.36
C GLY A 22 18.21 30.60 19.40
N GLY A 23 17.39 29.57 19.18
CA GLY A 23 16.23 29.65 18.30
C GLY A 23 16.59 29.72 16.81
N TYR A 24 15.58 29.93 15.98
CA TYR A 24 15.71 30.01 14.52
C TYR A 24 14.61 30.89 13.95
N ALA A 25 14.87 31.47 12.78
CA ALA A 25 13.87 32.21 12.02
C ALA A 25 13.29 31.34 10.91
N ILE A 26 12.13 31.71 10.39
CA ILE A 26 11.52 31.05 9.25
C ILE A 26 11.17 32.08 8.18
N LEU A 27 11.41 31.76 6.91
CA LEU A 27 10.89 32.53 5.79
C LEU A 27 9.48 32.04 5.44
N SER A 28 8.50 32.94 5.55
CA SER A 28 7.15 32.72 5.01
C SER A 28 7.03 33.50 3.71
N HIS A 29 6.73 32.84 2.59
CA HIS A 29 6.67 33.53 1.29
C HIS A 29 5.56 33.04 0.37
N THR A 30 5.43 33.74 -0.75
CA THR A 30 4.64 33.26 -1.89
C THR A 30 5.55 32.74 -2.98
N TRP A 31 5.15 31.64 -3.61
CA TRP A 31 5.93 30.95 -4.61
C TRP A 31 6.09 31.83 -5.87
N GLY A 32 7.33 32.00 -6.30
CA GLY A 32 7.70 32.60 -7.59
C GLY A 32 7.94 31.53 -8.67
N ASP A 33 8.18 31.95 -9.92
CA ASP A 33 8.37 31.01 -11.04
C ASP A 33 9.67 30.19 -10.94
N ASN A 34 10.65 30.63 -10.14
CA ASN A 34 11.94 29.97 -9.93
C ASN A 34 12.33 30.02 -8.43
N GLU A 35 12.19 28.90 -7.71
CA GLU A 35 12.62 28.77 -6.29
C GLU A 35 13.76 27.77 -6.16
N GLN A 36 14.69 28.04 -5.25
CA GLN A 36 15.82 27.16 -4.96
C GLN A 36 15.35 25.92 -4.19
N THR A 37 15.64 24.73 -4.70
CA THR A 37 15.22 23.47 -4.08
C THR A 37 16.24 22.96 -3.04
N PHE A 38 15.85 21.94 -2.28
CA PHE A 38 16.76 21.22 -1.38
C PHE A 38 17.96 20.63 -2.16
N GLN A 39 17.69 20.04 -3.34
CA GLN A 39 18.71 19.48 -4.22
C GLN A 39 19.65 20.56 -4.76
N ASP A 40 19.12 21.71 -5.21
CA ASP A 40 19.95 22.83 -5.67
C ASP A 40 20.90 23.29 -4.57
N THR A 41 20.42 23.33 -3.33
CA THR A 41 21.21 23.74 -2.16
C THR A 41 22.31 22.74 -1.84
N GLN A 42 22.03 21.44 -1.95
CA GLN A 42 23.07 20.40 -1.78
C GLN A 42 24.12 20.44 -2.89
N VAL A 43 23.72 20.61 -4.14
CA VAL A 43 24.65 20.76 -5.28
C VAL A 43 25.54 21.98 -5.07
N LEU A 44 24.96 23.10 -4.64
CA LEU A 44 25.70 24.33 -4.39
C LEU A 44 26.71 24.17 -3.26
N ARG A 45 26.32 23.51 -2.16
CA ARG A 45 27.21 23.15 -1.05
C ARG A 45 28.40 22.33 -1.56
N ASP A 46 28.15 21.29 -2.35
CA ASP A 46 29.20 20.38 -2.81
C ASP A 46 30.20 21.08 -3.74
N TRP A 47 29.71 21.99 -4.59
CA TRP A 47 30.56 22.83 -5.44
C TRP A 47 31.37 23.85 -4.61
N CYS A 48 30.75 24.50 -3.63
CA CYS A 48 31.43 25.46 -2.74
C CYS A 48 32.49 24.78 -1.87
N LYS A 49 32.23 23.55 -1.40
CA LYS A 49 33.20 22.73 -0.66
C LYS A 49 34.46 22.45 -1.47
N LYS A 50 34.34 22.25 -2.78
CA LYS A 50 35.48 22.06 -3.70
C LYS A 50 36.24 23.35 -4.01
N THR A 51 35.54 24.49 -4.04
CA THR A 51 36.12 25.78 -4.46
C THR A 51 36.52 26.69 -3.31
N GLY A 52 36.16 26.35 -2.07
CA GLY A 52 36.40 27.18 -0.87
C GLY A 52 35.50 28.41 -0.76
N LYS A 53 34.47 28.52 -1.61
CA LYS A 53 33.55 29.66 -1.65
C LYS A 53 32.43 29.51 -0.61
N ASN A 54 31.75 30.62 -0.29
CA ASN A 54 30.59 30.62 0.60
C ASN A 54 29.32 30.35 -0.22
N PRO A 55 28.53 29.28 0.07
CA PRO A 55 27.30 28.98 -0.66
C PRO A 55 26.28 30.13 -0.64
N ARG A 56 26.18 30.89 0.46
CA ARG A 56 25.26 32.02 0.60
C ARG A 56 25.42 33.07 -0.48
N ASP A 57 26.64 33.29 -0.97
CA ASP A 57 26.94 34.30 -2.01
C ASP A 57 26.40 33.90 -3.38
N PHE A 58 26.09 32.60 -3.57
CA PHE A 58 25.60 32.02 -4.81
C PHE A 58 24.16 31.47 -4.70
N SER A 59 23.60 31.44 -3.48
CA SER A 59 22.19 31.13 -3.26
C SER A 59 21.29 32.15 -3.97
N SER A 60 20.07 31.73 -4.25
CA SER A 60 19.04 32.60 -4.80
C SER A 60 18.87 33.87 -3.96
N GLU A 61 18.50 34.97 -4.61
CA GLU A 61 18.33 36.28 -3.94
C GLU A 61 17.45 36.17 -2.70
N LYS A 62 16.38 35.37 -2.78
CA LYS A 62 15.43 35.18 -1.69
C LYS A 62 16.09 34.52 -0.48
N VAL A 63 16.75 33.38 -0.68
CA VAL A 63 17.47 32.66 0.40
C VAL A 63 18.56 33.54 0.99
N ARG A 64 19.35 34.19 0.13
CA ARG A 64 20.47 35.05 0.54
C ARG A 64 20.01 36.22 1.41
N GLN A 65 18.98 36.95 0.99
CA GLN A 65 18.47 38.10 1.74
C GLN A 65 17.78 37.66 3.04
N CYS A 66 17.09 36.52 3.04
CA CYS A 66 16.54 35.97 4.27
C CYS A 66 17.64 35.62 5.29
N CYS A 67 18.72 34.97 4.84
CA CYS A 67 19.88 34.68 5.68
C CYS A 67 20.46 35.96 6.31
N ILE A 68 20.65 37.01 5.51
CA ILE A 68 21.19 38.31 5.96
C ILE A 68 20.24 38.97 6.97
N LEU A 69 18.93 38.93 6.72
CA LEU A 69 17.94 39.51 7.62
C LEU A 69 17.92 38.77 8.96
N ALA A 70 17.84 37.45 8.94
CA ALA A 70 17.85 36.62 10.14
C ALA A 70 19.14 36.79 10.95
N GLU A 71 20.31 36.86 10.29
CA GLU A 71 21.59 37.12 10.94
C GLU A 71 21.60 38.49 11.66
N ARG A 72 21.04 39.54 11.04
CA ARG A 72 20.90 40.87 11.66
C ARG A 72 19.99 40.85 12.89
N HIS A 73 19.01 39.97 12.92
CA HIS A 73 18.13 39.74 14.07
C HIS A 73 18.71 38.76 15.10
N GLY A 74 19.94 38.26 14.89
CA GLY A 74 20.67 37.43 15.83
C GLY A 74 20.45 35.92 15.67
N TYR A 75 19.77 35.48 14.60
CA TYR A 75 19.52 34.07 14.34
C TYR A 75 20.66 33.41 13.56
N GLN A 76 21.10 32.24 14.04
CA GLN A 76 22.08 31.40 13.35
C GLN A 76 21.44 30.48 12.31
N TRP A 77 20.14 30.25 12.41
CA TRP A 77 19.43 29.24 11.63
C TRP A 77 18.17 29.83 11.00
N ILE A 78 17.92 29.48 9.74
CA ILE A 78 16.65 29.75 9.07
C ILE A 78 16.03 28.49 8.50
N TRP A 79 14.70 28.46 8.44
CA TRP A 79 13.95 27.48 7.67
C TRP A 79 13.27 28.15 6.47
N ASP A 80 13.24 27.46 5.34
CA ASP A 80 12.50 27.85 4.14
C ASP A 80 11.95 26.55 3.52
N ASP A 81 10.62 26.47 3.34
CA ASP A 81 9.94 25.26 2.85
C ASP A 81 10.36 24.84 1.44
N THR A 82 11.04 25.71 0.69
CA THR A 82 11.53 25.43 -0.66
C THR A 82 12.83 24.63 -0.66
N CYS A 83 13.75 24.98 0.22
CA CYS A 83 15.09 24.42 0.25
C CYS A 83 15.43 23.60 1.51
N CYS A 84 14.57 23.60 2.54
CA CYS A 84 14.79 22.88 3.80
C CYS A 84 13.96 21.59 3.95
N ILE A 85 13.19 21.20 2.93
CA ILE A 85 12.45 19.93 2.89
C ILE A 85 12.89 19.15 1.65
N ASP A 86 13.33 17.91 1.84
CA ASP A 86 13.46 17.00 0.70
C ASP A 86 12.07 16.53 0.23
N LYS A 87 11.50 17.26 -0.72
CA LYS A 87 10.19 16.96 -1.32
C LYS A 87 10.20 15.65 -2.13
N THR A 88 11.37 15.12 -2.47
CA THR A 88 11.49 13.85 -3.21
C THR A 88 11.24 12.62 -2.33
N SER A 89 11.36 12.78 -1.01
CA SER A 89 11.16 11.76 0.02
C SER A 89 9.77 11.87 0.67
N SER A 90 8.91 10.87 0.45
CA SER A 90 7.53 10.90 0.96
C SER A 90 7.46 10.87 2.49
N SER A 91 8.39 10.17 3.14
CA SER A 91 8.49 10.12 4.60
C SER A 91 8.93 11.46 5.19
N GLU A 92 9.97 12.07 4.62
CA GLU A 92 10.45 13.38 5.08
C GLU A 92 9.41 14.48 4.83
N LEU A 93 8.77 14.48 3.66
CA LEU A 93 7.69 15.41 3.36
C LEU A 93 6.51 15.24 4.33
N SER A 94 6.11 14.00 4.62
CA SER A 94 5.02 13.71 5.56
C SER A 94 5.38 14.15 6.99
N GLU A 95 6.61 13.89 7.44
CA GLU A 95 7.10 14.29 8.75
C GLU A 95 7.17 15.82 8.88
N ALA A 96 7.70 16.50 7.85
CA ALA A 96 7.77 17.95 7.79
C ALA A 96 6.37 18.59 7.83
N ILE A 97 5.39 18.07 7.08
CA ILE A 97 4.01 18.59 7.09
C ILE A 97 3.33 18.37 8.44
N ASN A 98 3.43 17.17 9.02
CA ASN A 98 2.82 16.88 10.33
C ASN A 98 3.43 17.72 11.46
N SER A 99 4.71 18.06 11.37
CA SER A 99 5.40 18.84 12.40
C SER A 99 5.38 20.36 12.16
N MET A 100 5.00 20.83 10.97
CA MET A 100 5.22 22.21 10.51
C MET A 100 4.68 23.28 11.46
N PHE A 101 3.48 23.10 12.00
CA PHE A 101 2.87 24.05 12.93
C PHE A 101 3.65 24.18 14.24
N ARG A 102 4.19 23.07 14.75
CA ARG A 102 5.06 23.07 15.93
C ARG A 102 6.35 23.85 15.64
N TRP A 103 6.93 23.67 14.45
CA TRP A 103 8.09 24.45 14.05
C TRP A 103 7.75 25.95 13.96
N TYR A 104 6.69 26.34 13.25
CA TYR A 104 6.26 27.75 13.23
C TYR A 104 6.01 28.34 14.63
N SER A 105 5.46 27.56 15.58
CA SER A 105 5.21 28.05 16.94
C SER A 105 6.46 28.40 17.76
N CYS A 106 7.63 27.86 17.37
CA CYS A 106 8.90 28.06 18.06
C CYS A 106 9.84 29.05 17.34
N ALA A 107 9.38 29.67 16.24
CA ALA A 107 10.21 30.53 15.40
C ALA A 107 9.76 32.00 15.38
N GLU A 108 10.63 32.87 14.88
CA GLU A 108 10.24 34.19 14.38
C GLU A 108 10.11 34.15 12.85
N LEU A 109 9.03 34.72 12.30
CA LEU A 109 8.76 34.67 10.87
C LEU A 109 9.03 35.99 10.16
N ASP A 110 9.64 35.91 8.98
CA ASP A 110 9.74 37.02 8.02
C ASP A 110 8.81 36.79 6.81
N ALA A 111 7.97 37.77 6.45
CA ALA A 111 7.00 37.64 5.36
C ALA A 111 7.04 38.82 4.36
N PRO A 112 7.38 38.61 3.07
CA PRO A 112 7.48 39.67 2.06
C PRO A 112 6.09 40.07 1.50
N MET A 113 5.80 41.38 1.44
CA MET A 113 4.51 41.94 1.01
C MET A 113 4.65 43.22 0.15
N SER A 114 3.73 43.39 -0.81
CA SER A 114 3.48 44.66 -1.51
C SER A 114 1.97 44.97 -1.46
N ALA A 115 1.59 46.24 -1.30
CA ALA A 115 0.22 46.69 -1.05
C ALA A 115 -0.51 45.84 0.01
N PHE A 116 -0.22 46.11 1.30
CA PHE A 116 -0.53 45.24 2.45
C PHE A 116 -1.90 44.56 2.40
N ARG A 117 -2.98 45.32 2.18
CA ARG A 117 -4.36 44.82 2.19
C ARG A 117 -4.70 43.81 1.09
N THR A 118 -4.01 43.87 -0.05
CA THR A 118 -4.30 43.06 -1.25
C THR A 118 -3.22 42.03 -1.54
N ALA A 119 -2.28 41.84 -0.61
CA ALA A 119 -1.17 40.93 -0.83
C ALA A 119 -1.65 39.49 -1.06
N ARG A 120 -1.11 38.85 -2.09
CA ARG A 120 -1.37 37.43 -2.42
C ARG A 120 -1.14 36.51 -1.21
N TRP A 121 -0.23 36.89 -0.32
CA TRP A 121 0.09 36.17 0.92
C TRP A 121 -1.16 35.87 1.77
N HIS A 122 -2.10 36.80 1.93
CA HIS A 122 -3.33 36.58 2.72
C HIS A 122 -4.28 35.54 2.12
N SER A 123 -4.13 35.21 0.83
CA SER A 123 -5.01 34.31 0.08
C SER A 123 -4.46 32.90 -0.10
N ARG A 124 -3.27 32.58 0.44
CA ARG A 124 -2.64 31.26 0.36
C ARG A 124 -3.06 30.39 1.56
N GLY A 125 -3.23 29.08 1.36
CA GLY A 125 -3.63 28.15 2.42
C GLY A 125 -2.59 28.05 3.55
N TRP A 126 -1.36 27.65 3.21
CA TRP A 126 -0.24 27.45 4.13
C TRP A 126 0.12 28.68 4.98
N THR A 127 -0.06 29.89 4.45
CA THR A 127 0.23 31.12 5.21
C THR A 127 -0.71 31.36 6.40
N LEU A 128 -1.76 30.55 6.57
CA LEU A 128 -2.66 30.66 7.73
C LEU A 128 -1.98 30.18 9.01
N GLN A 129 -1.35 29.00 8.95
CA GLN A 129 -0.60 28.47 10.09
C GLN A 129 0.67 29.29 10.32
N GLU A 130 1.31 29.78 9.26
CA GLU A 130 2.43 30.73 9.35
C GLU A 130 1.99 32.02 10.08
N LEU A 131 0.77 32.52 9.87
CA LEU A 131 0.30 33.71 10.59
C LEU A 131 0.00 33.44 12.08
N ILE A 132 -0.64 32.30 12.37
CA ILE A 132 -1.24 32.02 13.68
C ILE A 132 -0.23 31.40 14.64
N ALA A 133 0.57 30.42 14.19
CA ALA A 133 1.40 29.62 15.08
C ALA A 133 2.52 30.41 15.79
N PRO A 134 3.34 31.22 15.10
CA PRO A 134 4.44 31.95 15.75
C PRO A 134 3.93 33.08 16.62
N THR A 135 4.65 33.44 17.68
CA THR A 135 4.35 34.62 18.50
C THR A 135 4.75 35.91 17.81
N VAL A 136 5.87 35.90 17.06
CA VAL A 136 6.42 37.05 16.35
C VAL A 136 6.41 36.79 14.84
N VAL A 137 5.85 37.74 14.08
CA VAL A 137 5.94 37.79 12.62
C VAL A 137 6.31 39.21 12.23
N ILE A 138 7.36 39.35 11.43
CA ILE A 138 7.85 40.60 10.86
C ILE A 138 7.47 40.59 9.37
N PHE A 139 6.73 41.61 8.95
CA PHE A 139 6.39 41.79 7.55
C PHE A 139 7.43 42.67 6.90
N VAL A 140 7.97 42.23 5.76
CA VAL A 140 8.98 42.96 4.98
C VAL A 140 8.44 43.29 3.59
N SER A 141 9.01 44.29 2.93
CA SER A 141 8.62 44.66 1.56
C SER A 141 9.29 43.77 0.53
N ARG A 142 8.96 43.94 -0.75
CA ARG A 142 9.69 43.30 -1.86
C ARG A 142 11.18 43.65 -1.84
N ASP A 143 11.54 44.82 -1.32
CA ASP A 143 12.91 45.33 -1.23
C ASP A 143 13.55 45.02 0.13
N TRP A 144 13.01 44.03 0.86
CA TRP A 144 13.49 43.57 2.17
C TRP A 144 13.54 44.67 3.25
N GLN A 145 12.62 45.64 3.18
CA GLN A 145 12.44 46.68 4.20
C GLN A 145 11.30 46.29 5.16
N THR A 146 11.50 46.42 6.46
CA THR A 146 10.47 46.13 7.46
C THR A 146 9.26 47.06 7.31
N ILE A 147 8.08 46.47 7.15
CA ILE A 147 6.77 47.14 7.09
C ILE A 147 6.19 47.31 8.50
N GLY A 148 6.34 46.30 9.36
CA GLY A 148 5.85 46.25 10.73
C GLY A 148 5.68 44.82 11.22
N ASN A 149 5.32 44.63 12.49
CA ASN A 149 5.10 43.29 13.06
C ASN A 149 3.62 42.90 13.22
N LYS A 150 3.37 41.63 13.54
CA LYS A 150 2.01 41.08 13.72
C LYS A 150 1.14 41.84 14.70
N VAL A 151 1.73 42.31 15.81
CA VAL A 151 1.01 43.02 16.86
C VAL A 151 0.61 44.41 16.39
N GLU A 152 1.56 45.16 15.82
CA GLU A 152 1.33 46.49 15.24
C GLU A 152 0.28 46.48 14.12
N LEU A 153 0.28 45.42 13.31
CA LEU A 153 -0.59 45.28 12.14
C LEU A 153 -1.85 44.46 12.40
N ALA A 154 -2.15 44.11 13.66
CA ALA A 154 -3.24 43.19 14.01
C ALA A 154 -4.63 43.65 13.54
N SER A 155 -4.90 44.96 13.48
CA SER A 155 -6.18 45.47 12.98
C SER A 155 -6.32 45.28 11.47
N LEU A 156 -5.26 45.59 10.71
CA LEU A 156 -5.21 45.40 9.26
C LEU A 156 -5.23 43.92 8.87
N LEU A 157 -4.52 43.08 9.63
CA LEU A 157 -4.51 41.63 9.46
C LEU A 157 -5.89 41.02 9.73
N ARG A 158 -6.62 41.50 10.74
CA ARG A 158 -8.01 41.09 10.99
C ARG A 158 -8.90 41.38 9.79
N GLU A 159 -8.77 42.57 9.21
CA GLU A 159 -9.55 42.97 8.03
C GLU A 159 -9.21 42.12 6.80
N ALA A 160 -7.92 41.82 6.59
CA ALA A 160 -7.46 41.05 5.44
C ALA A 160 -7.77 39.55 5.55
N THR A 161 -7.61 38.95 6.74
CA THR A 161 -7.63 37.49 6.94
C THR A 161 -8.89 36.97 7.62
N GLY A 162 -9.63 37.83 8.31
CA GLY A 162 -10.77 37.44 9.15
C GLY A 162 -10.37 36.81 10.50
N VAL A 163 -9.08 36.69 10.81
CA VAL A 163 -8.59 36.21 12.11
C VAL A 163 -8.69 37.33 13.14
N SER A 164 -9.29 37.04 14.30
CA SER A 164 -9.45 38.04 15.37
C SER A 164 -8.11 38.61 15.83
N SER A 165 -8.04 39.92 16.07
CA SER A 165 -6.83 40.57 16.60
C SER A 165 -6.35 39.91 17.90
N ARG A 166 -7.27 39.43 18.74
CA ARG A 166 -6.95 38.71 19.99
C ARG A 166 -6.27 37.36 19.77
N VAL A 167 -6.55 36.69 18.66
CA VAL A 167 -5.86 35.46 18.25
C VAL A 167 -4.50 35.81 17.66
N LEU A 168 -4.43 36.88 16.86
CA LEU A 168 -3.17 37.34 16.26
C LEU A 168 -2.14 37.82 17.30
N THR A 169 -2.60 38.48 18.37
CA THR A 169 -1.78 38.93 19.51
C THR A 169 -1.55 37.86 20.56
N HIS A 170 -2.03 36.63 20.35
CA HIS A 170 -1.96 35.50 21.30
C HIS A 170 -2.61 35.78 22.67
N GLU A 171 -3.50 36.77 22.78
CA GLU A 171 -4.36 36.95 23.97
C GLU A 171 -5.34 35.78 24.16
N VAL A 172 -5.74 35.14 23.05
CA VAL A 172 -6.65 34.01 23.02
C VAL A 172 -6.03 32.92 22.15
N HIS A 173 -5.83 31.73 22.73
CA HIS A 173 -5.29 30.60 21.99
C HIS A 173 -6.31 30.11 20.94
N CYS A 174 -5.84 29.82 19.72
CA CYS A 174 -6.72 29.45 18.60
C CYS A 174 -7.59 28.21 18.86
N SER A 175 -7.17 27.29 19.73
CA SER A 175 -7.97 26.10 20.09
C SER A 175 -9.25 26.42 20.87
N THR A 176 -9.33 27.60 21.50
CA THR A 176 -10.54 28.07 22.20
C THR A 176 -11.60 28.63 21.25
N VAL A 177 -11.23 28.79 19.97
CA VAL A 177 -12.11 29.25 18.90
C VAL A 177 -12.79 28.05 18.25
N SER A 178 -14.06 28.23 17.89
CA SER A 178 -14.86 27.16 17.32
C SER A 178 -14.24 26.60 16.04
N VAL A 179 -14.47 25.31 15.79
CA VAL A 179 -14.02 24.62 14.57
C VAL A 179 -14.55 25.34 13.33
N ALA A 180 -15.81 25.76 13.32
CA ALA A 180 -16.39 26.52 12.22
C ALA A 180 -15.65 27.85 11.95
N GLU A 181 -15.26 28.57 13.00
CA GLU A 181 -14.54 29.84 12.85
C GLU A 181 -13.09 29.63 12.38
N ARG A 182 -12.41 28.58 12.86
CA ARG A 182 -11.10 28.18 12.33
C ARG A 182 -11.18 27.78 10.85
N MET A 183 -12.20 27.00 10.45
CA MET A 183 -12.47 26.67 9.04
C MET A 183 -12.81 27.91 8.21
N LEU A 184 -13.50 28.90 8.80
CA LEU A 184 -13.79 30.17 8.14
C LEU A 184 -12.51 30.96 7.81
N TRP A 185 -11.49 30.95 8.67
CA TRP A 185 -10.19 31.59 8.37
C TRP A 185 -9.51 30.98 7.13
N ALA A 186 -9.76 29.68 6.87
CA ALA A 186 -9.28 28.97 5.70
C ALA A 186 -10.17 29.17 4.45
N SER A 187 -11.45 29.49 4.63
CA SER A 187 -12.47 29.49 3.55
C SER A 187 -12.19 30.44 2.37
N LYS A 188 -11.44 31.53 2.59
CA LYS A 188 -11.07 32.50 1.53
C LYS A 188 -9.69 32.25 0.93
N ARG A 189 -9.01 31.19 1.39
CA ARG A 189 -7.65 30.85 0.96
C ARG A 189 -7.68 29.82 -0.16
N SER A 190 -6.58 29.78 -0.89
CA SER A 190 -6.36 28.93 -2.06
C SER A 190 -5.03 28.21 -1.92
N THR A 191 -5.01 26.96 -2.36
CA THR A 191 -3.85 26.10 -2.37
C THR A 191 -3.54 25.69 -3.81
N THR A 192 -2.29 25.30 -4.08
CA THR A 192 -1.90 24.82 -5.40
C THR A 192 -2.45 23.40 -5.62
N ARG A 193 -2.26 22.53 -4.63
CA ARG A 193 -2.85 21.18 -4.59
C ARG A 193 -4.17 21.21 -3.82
N VAL A 194 -5.14 20.40 -4.20
CA VAL A 194 -6.48 20.44 -3.57
C VAL A 194 -6.45 19.82 -2.17
N GLU A 195 -5.60 18.83 -1.95
CA GLU A 195 -5.38 18.14 -0.68
C GLU A 195 -4.80 19.08 0.38
N ASP A 196 -3.98 20.05 -0.04
CA ASP A 196 -3.45 21.08 0.83
C ASP A 196 -4.55 21.95 1.47
N GLU A 197 -5.78 21.99 0.91
CA GLU A 197 -6.92 22.62 1.60
C GLU A 197 -7.18 21.96 2.97
N ALA A 198 -6.74 20.71 3.15
CA ALA A 198 -6.76 19.96 4.40
C ALA A 198 -5.42 19.97 5.13
N TYR A 199 -4.32 19.63 4.45
CA TYR A 199 -3.03 19.43 5.12
C TYR A 199 -2.50 20.73 5.76
N CYS A 200 -2.77 21.89 5.15
CA CYS A 200 -2.37 23.18 5.73
C CYS A 200 -3.15 23.57 7.01
N LEU A 201 -4.15 22.78 7.40
CA LEU A 201 -4.98 23.00 8.58
C LEU A 201 -4.71 21.98 9.70
N MET A 202 -3.95 20.92 9.44
CA MET A 202 -3.69 19.85 10.41
C MET A 202 -3.17 20.41 11.74
N GLY A 203 -2.15 21.26 11.70
CA GLY A 203 -1.61 21.90 12.89
C GLY A 203 -2.58 22.85 13.59
N LEU A 204 -3.38 23.61 12.84
CA LEU A 204 -4.40 24.50 13.40
C LEU A 204 -5.48 23.74 14.19
N PHE A 205 -5.72 22.49 13.82
CA PHE A 205 -6.65 21.58 14.50
C PHE A 205 -5.97 20.58 15.43
N ASN A 206 -4.64 20.65 15.57
CA ASN A 206 -3.83 19.69 16.33
C ASN A 206 -4.11 18.23 15.91
N VAL A 207 -4.27 18.00 14.61
CA VAL A 207 -4.51 16.68 14.00
C VAL A 207 -3.22 16.18 13.37
N ASN A 208 -2.92 14.89 13.57
CA ASN A 208 -1.90 14.18 12.80
C ASN A 208 -2.58 13.16 11.90
N MET A 209 -2.29 13.21 10.60
CA MET A 209 -2.76 12.22 9.64
C MET A 209 -1.77 12.08 8.48
N PRO A 210 -1.68 10.90 7.85
CA PRO A 210 -0.81 10.71 6.68
C PRO A 210 -1.17 11.69 5.55
N THR A 211 -0.16 12.30 4.94
CA THR A 211 -0.31 13.11 3.73
C THR A 211 -0.29 12.20 2.51
N ILE A 212 -1.42 12.10 1.82
CA ILE A 212 -1.62 11.22 0.66
C ILE A 212 -1.99 12.09 -0.54
N TYR A 213 -0.99 12.73 -1.15
CA TYR A 213 -1.21 13.50 -2.37
C TYR A 213 -1.80 12.62 -3.48
N GLY A 214 -2.80 13.13 -4.21
CA GLY A 214 -3.59 12.36 -5.18
C GLY A 214 -4.97 11.91 -4.67
N GLU A 215 -5.23 11.99 -3.36
CA GLU A 215 -6.54 11.62 -2.77
C GLU A 215 -7.65 12.69 -2.97
N GLY A 216 -7.31 13.84 -3.55
CA GLY A 216 -8.26 14.90 -3.87
C GLY A 216 -8.95 15.48 -2.63
N ARG A 217 -10.28 15.67 -2.73
CA ARG A 217 -11.09 16.24 -1.62
C ARG A 217 -11.31 15.26 -0.46
N GLN A 218 -10.87 14.01 -0.57
CA GLN A 218 -10.94 13.05 0.55
C GLN A 218 -10.01 13.46 1.69
N ALA A 219 -8.88 14.12 1.39
CA ALA A 219 -7.99 14.71 2.39
C ALA A 219 -8.75 15.60 3.39
N PHE A 220 -9.66 16.44 2.89
CA PHE A 220 -10.44 17.34 3.74
C PHE A 220 -11.53 16.63 4.55
N ARG A 221 -12.06 15.51 4.05
CA ARG A 221 -12.98 14.66 4.82
C ARG A 221 -12.26 13.92 5.93
N ARG A 222 -11.08 13.36 5.65
CA ARG A 222 -10.19 12.75 6.65
C ARG A 222 -9.82 13.74 7.74
N LEU A 223 -9.46 14.97 7.39
CA LEU A 223 -9.20 16.02 8.37
C LEU A 223 -10.40 16.20 9.31
N GLN A 224 -11.62 16.29 8.78
CA GLN A 224 -12.83 16.42 9.61
C GLN A 224 -13.07 15.18 10.49
N GLN A 225 -12.82 13.97 9.97
CA GLN A 225 -12.90 12.73 10.75
C GLN A 225 -11.89 12.70 11.90
N GLU A 226 -10.65 13.12 11.66
CA GLU A 226 -9.63 13.22 12.71
C GLU A 226 -9.98 14.30 13.74
N ILE A 227 -10.52 15.45 13.31
CA ILE A 227 -11.05 16.47 14.22
C ILE A 227 -12.13 15.86 15.12
N MET A 228 -13.06 15.08 14.55
CA MET A 228 -14.15 14.43 15.31
C MET A 228 -13.65 13.44 16.36
N LYS A 229 -12.50 12.78 16.13
CA LYS A 229 -11.94 11.83 17.11
C LYS A 229 -11.44 12.53 18.39
N GLN A 230 -11.12 13.81 18.32
CA GLN A 230 -10.48 14.55 19.41
C GLN A 230 -11.21 15.83 19.84
N SER A 231 -12.30 16.21 19.16
CA SER A 231 -13.07 17.43 19.44
C SER A 231 -14.57 17.15 19.50
N PHE A 232 -15.21 17.66 20.55
CA PHE A 232 -16.67 17.63 20.71
C PHE A 232 -17.38 18.84 20.08
N ASP A 233 -16.62 19.73 19.41
CA ASP A 233 -17.17 20.95 18.84
C ASP A 233 -18.06 20.67 17.62
N THR A 234 -19.36 20.68 17.86
CA THR A 234 -20.40 20.42 16.84
C THR A 234 -20.51 21.52 15.79
N SER A 235 -19.82 22.66 15.96
CA SER A 235 -19.74 23.68 14.92
C SER A 235 -19.05 23.17 13.65
N LEU A 236 -18.30 22.06 13.73
CA LEU A 236 -17.79 21.33 12.57
C LEU A 236 -18.86 21.06 11.50
N PHE A 237 -20.11 20.82 11.89
CA PHE A 237 -21.22 20.53 10.96
C PHE A 237 -21.98 21.78 10.50
N ALA A 238 -21.60 22.97 10.95
CA ALA A 238 -22.30 24.22 10.69
C ALA A 238 -21.82 24.91 9.39
N TRP A 239 -21.75 24.15 8.29
CA TRP A 239 -21.35 24.62 6.97
C TRP A 239 -22.52 24.64 5.97
N GLY A 240 -22.36 25.34 4.85
CA GLY A 240 -23.38 25.44 3.81
C GLY A 240 -24.34 26.62 3.98
N ALA A 241 -25.35 26.69 3.09
CA ALA A 241 -26.33 27.77 3.11
C ALA A 241 -27.32 27.58 4.27
N CYS A 242 -27.58 28.64 5.03
CA CYS A 242 -28.59 28.63 6.09
C CYS A 242 -29.72 29.59 5.72
N THR A 243 -30.96 29.20 6.03
CA THR A 243 -32.17 29.98 5.74
C THR A 243 -33.07 30.04 6.96
N ARG A 244 -33.93 31.07 7.04
CA ARG A 244 -34.95 31.17 8.10
C ARG A 244 -36.12 30.26 7.76
N LEU A 245 -36.47 29.35 8.66
CA LEU A 245 -37.62 28.44 8.54
C LEU A 245 -38.93 29.13 8.13
N HIS A 246 -39.16 30.38 8.54
CA HIS A 246 -40.35 31.15 8.18
C HIS A 246 -40.44 31.57 6.70
N VAL A 247 -39.40 31.34 5.90
CA VAL A 247 -39.30 31.76 4.49
C VAL A 247 -39.38 30.56 3.53
N VAL A 248 -39.50 29.33 4.05
CA VAL A 248 -39.44 28.11 3.24
C VAL A 248 -40.58 27.17 3.59
N THR A 249 -41.35 26.75 2.60
CA THR A 249 -42.31 25.66 2.72
C THR A 249 -41.60 24.33 2.47
N PRO A 250 -41.80 23.30 3.33
CA PRO A 250 -41.23 21.98 3.10
C PRO A 250 -41.86 21.35 1.86
N VAL A 251 -41.00 20.80 1.00
CA VAL A 251 -41.39 20.10 -0.23
C VAL A 251 -41.71 18.64 0.10
N MET A 252 -42.64 18.02 -0.63
CA MET A 252 -43.04 16.63 -0.38
C MET A 252 -41.87 15.65 -0.64
N PRO A 253 -41.72 14.57 0.13
CA PRO A 253 -40.59 13.64 0.01
C PRO A 253 -40.37 13.11 -1.42
N LYS A 254 -41.44 12.86 -2.19
CA LYS A 254 -41.36 12.35 -3.57
C LYS A 254 -40.64 13.29 -4.54
N GLU A 255 -40.76 14.60 -4.34
CA GLU A 255 -40.10 15.62 -5.16
C GLU A 255 -38.62 15.76 -4.76
N ILE A 256 -38.31 15.58 -3.47
CA ILE A 256 -36.93 15.49 -2.95
C ILE A 256 -36.22 14.27 -3.55
N TYR A 257 -36.84 13.09 -3.59
CA TYR A 257 -36.25 11.89 -4.20
C TYR A 257 -35.92 12.06 -5.68
N ARG A 258 -36.79 12.72 -6.48
CA ARG A 258 -36.48 13.04 -7.88
C ARG A 258 -35.33 14.04 -8.01
N PHE A 259 -35.31 15.06 -7.14
CA PHE A 259 -34.27 16.08 -7.14
C PHE A 259 -32.89 15.51 -6.78
N LEU A 260 -32.82 14.65 -5.76
CA LEU A 260 -31.60 13.97 -5.33
C LEU A 260 -31.07 12.99 -6.40
N ASN A 261 -31.95 12.29 -7.12
CA ASN A 261 -31.56 11.34 -8.18
C ASN A 261 -31.10 12.02 -9.49
N THR A 262 -31.33 13.33 -9.65
CA THR A 262 -30.98 14.06 -10.88
C THR A 262 -29.84 15.06 -10.72
N SER A 263 -29.41 15.33 -9.47
CA SER A 263 -28.46 16.40 -9.16
C SER A 263 -27.13 15.85 -8.64
N SER A 264 -26.04 16.14 -9.35
CA SER A 264 -24.65 15.88 -8.92
C SER A 264 -24.18 16.86 -7.84
N GLN A 265 -24.99 17.11 -6.80
CA GLN A 265 -24.72 18.18 -5.84
C GLN A 265 -24.04 17.68 -4.57
N HIS A 266 -22.84 18.22 -4.32
CA HIS A 266 -21.99 17.97 -3.14
C HIS A 266 -22.57 18.46 -1.79
N HIS A 267 -23.78 19.02 -1.76
CA HIS A 267 -24.42 19.60 -0.57
C HIS A 267 -25.23 18.60 0.27
N VAL A 268 -25.27 17.33 -0.12
CA VAL A 268 -26.13 16.29 0.50
C VAL A 268 -25.39 15.50 1.59
N TYR A 269 -24.07 15.63 1.69
CA TYR A 269 -23.23 14.88 2.62
C TYR A 269 -23.05 15.61 3.96
N LEU A 270 -22.75 14.87 5.04
CA LEU A 270 -22.55 15.43 6.39
C LEU A 270 -21.24 16.22 6.53
N LEU A 271 -20.17 15.75 5.89
CA LEU A 271 -18.85 16.38 5.91
C LEU A 271 -18.66 17.28 4.70
N ALA A 272 -18.09 18.46 4.93
CA ALA A 272 -17.79 19.40 3.86
C ALA A 272 -16.70 18.83 2.91
N ASP A 273 -16.72 19.25 1.65
CA ASP A 273 -15.71 18.88 0.64
C ASP A 273 -14.57 19.92 0.54
N SER A 274 -14.70 21.06 1.24
CA SER A 274 -13.76 22.18 1.22
C SER A 274 -13.99 23.11 2.42
N PRO A 275 -12.95 23.78 2.97
CA PRO A 275 -13.14 24.84 3.95
C PRO A 275 -13.94 26.02 3.38
N LYS A 276 -14.00 26.17 2.05
CA LYS A 276 -14.83 27.17 1.35
C LYS A 276 -16.32 27.06 1.71
N ARG A 277 -16.79 25.88 2.14
CA ARG A 277 -18.19 25.66 2.57
C ARG A 277 -18.54 26.35 3.88
N PHE A 278 -17.55 26.77 4.67
CA PHE A 278 -17.73 27.49 5.92
C PHE A 278 -17.82 29.02 5.74
N LEU A 279 -17.80 29.51 4.48
CA LEU A 279 -17.93 30.93 4.18
C LEU A 279 -19.35 31.42 4.56
N LYS A 280 -19.41 32.26 5.61
CA LYS A 280 -20.60 32.70 6.37
C LYS A 280 -21.97 32.62 5.65
N PRO A 281 -22.95 31.88 6.21
CA PRO A 281 -24.35 31.98 5.78
C PRO A 281 -25.15 33.17 6.38
N TRP A 282 -24.67 33.85 7.44
CA TRP A 282 -25.43 34.89 8.18
C TRP A 282 -24.72 36.24 8.42
N GLY A 283 -23.47 36.42 7.95
CA GLY A 283 -22.67 37.60 8.32
C GLY A 283 -22.14 37.60 9.77
N ARG A 284 -22.52 36.63 10.62
CA ARG A 284 -22.11 36.51 12.04
C ARG A 284 -21.15 35.34 12.29
N THR A 285 -20.43 35.38 13.40
CA THR A 285 -19.50 34.32 13.86
C THR A 285 -20.27 33.22 14.59
N ILE A 286 -20.00 31.95 14.26
CA ILE A 286 -20.59 30.78 14.91
C ILE A 286 -19.78 30.46 16.16
N ARG A 287 -20.41 30.54 17.33
CA ARG A 287 -19.79 30.20 18.62
C ARG A 287 -20.25 28.81 19.05
N TYR A 288 -19.32 28.02 19.58
CA TYR A 288 -19.61 26.76 20.24
C TYR A 288 -19.81 27.03 21.73
N THR A 289 -20.91 26.54 22.30
CA THR A 289 -21.20 26.63 23.73
C THR A 289 -21.04 25.23 24.33
N PRO A 290 -19.95 24.96 25.08
CA PRO A 290 -19.73 23.66 25.67
C PRO A 290 -20.77 23.33 26.76
N SER A 291 -21.06 22.03 26.93
CA SER A 291 -21.91 21.51 28.02
C SER A 291 -21.14 21.55 29.34
N ALA A 292 -21.83 21.68 30.49
CA ALA A 292 -21.23 21.82 31.83
C ALA A 292 -20.29 20.67 32.27
N ASN A 293 -20.23 19.56 31.52
CA ASN A 293 -19.34 18.42 31.75
C ASN A 293 -18.11 18.40 30.82
N ASP A 294 -17.81 19.50 30.12
CA ASP A 294 -16.66 19.60 29.24
C ASP A 294 -15.35 19.79 30.05
N PRO A 295 -14.31 18.94 29.85
CA PRO A 295 -13.03 19.09 30.53
C PRO A 295 -12.29 20.42 30.25
N LEU A 296 -12.74 21.23 29.27
CA LEU A 296 -12.18 22.55 28.95
C LEU A 296 -12.81 23.73 29.74
N GLN A 297 -13.80 23.47 30.59
CA GLN A 297 -14.53 24.51 31.35
C GLN A 297 -13.66 25.46 32.22
N PRO A 298 -12.53 25.05 32.85
CA PRO A 298 -11.81 25.93 33.78
C PRO A 298 -11.18 27.19 33.17
N TYR A 299 -11.10 27.29 31.83
CA TYR A 299 -10.47 28.41 31.13
C TYR A 299 -11.44 29.52 30.68
N LEU A 300 -12.75 29.29 30.70
CA LEU A 300 -13.73 30.21 30.10
C LEU A 300 -14.35 31.21 31.09
N ASP A 301 -14.23 31.00 32.40
CA ASP A 301 -14.94 31.80 33.42
C ASP A 301 -14.27 33.13 33.82
N ARG A 302 -13.18 33.57 33.18
CA ARG A 302 -12.45 34.79 33.60
C ARG A 302 -12.60 36.04 32.74
N GLN A 303 -13.32 36.05 31.61
CA GLN A 303 -13.34 37.25 30.74
C GLN A 303 -14.71 37.60 30.15
N GLY A 304 -15.74 37.62 30.98
CA GLY A 304 -16.98 38.31 30.65
C GLY A 304 -16.98 39.74 31.19
N ALA A 305 -16.67 40.74 30.35
CA ALA A 305 -17.21 42.10 30.48
C ALA A 305 -16.79 43.02 29.30
N THR A 306 -17.78 43.73 28.73
CA THR A 306 -17.69 44.95 27.86
C THR A 306 -17.14 44.74 26.43
N ASP A 307 -17.72 45.27 25.35
CA ASP A 307 -18.82 46.21 25.15
C ASP A 307 -19.44 46.03 23.76
N ALA A 308 -20.72 46.38 23.66
CA ALA A 308 -21.44 46.57 22.41
C ALA A 308 -21.40 48.06 22.01
N HIS A 309 -21.12 48.38 20.73
CA HIS A 309 -21.74 49.51 20.00
C HIS A 309 -21.49 49.37 18.47
N CYS A 310 -22.57 49.52 17.70
CA CYS A 310 -22.67 49.59 16.23
C CYS A 310 -22.28 51.02 15.72
N PRO A 311 -22.33 51.42 14.41
CA PRO A 311 -22.91 50.78 13.21
C PRO A 311 -22.16 50.97 11.84
N ASN A 312 -22.65 50.26 10.81
CA ASN A 312 -22.78 50.59 9.36
C ASN A 312 -21.67 51.32 8.57
N VAL A 313 -21.18 50.69 7.49
CA VAL A 313 -21.17 51.28 6.13
C VAL A 313 -21.39 50.16 5.09
N VAL A 314 -22.43 50.32 4.28
CA VAL A 314 -22.72 49.57 3.06
C VAL A 314 -22.01 50.26 1.90
N ALA A 315 -21.23 49.52 1.10
CA ALA A 315 -20.87 49.94 -0.24
C ALA A 315 -20.93 48.73 -1.19
N GLN A 316 -21.90 48.78 -2.09
CA GLN A 316 -22.08 47.87 -3.22
C GLN A 316 -20.95 48.07 -4.24
N TYR A 317 -20.36 46.99 -4.74
CA TYR A 317 -19.68 47.01 -6.04
C TYR A 317 -20.03 45.76 -6.85
N ARG A 318 -20.56 46.00 -8.05
CA ARG A 318 -20.90 45.00 -9.08
C ARG A 318 -19.61 44.44 -9.71
N PRO A 319 -19.56 43.16 -10.13
CA PRO A 319 -18.45 42.64 -10.91
C PRO A 319 -18.54 43.15 -12.36
N ARG A 320 -17.46 43.76 -12.86
CA ARG A 320 -17.24 43.99 -14.30
C ARG A 320 -16.44 42.83 -14.89
N ARG A 321 -16.83 42.47 -16.11
CA ARG A 321 -16.30 41.41 -16.99
C ARG A 321 -14.77 41.47 -17.13
N ALA A 322 -14.15 40.29 -17.09
CA ALA A 322 -12.79 40.06 -17.56
C ALA A 322 -12.72 40.08 -19.10
N PRO A 323 -11.67 40.64 -19.71
CA PRO A 323 -11.21 40.28 -21.04
C PRO A 323 -10.07 39.24 -20.98
N PRO A 324 -9.76 38.55 -22.10
CA PRO A 324 -8.98 37.31 -22.09
C PRO A 324 -7.52 37.43 -22.61
N LEU A 325 -6.78 36.31 -22.49
CA LEU A 325 -5.53 35.87 -23.18
C LEU A 325 -4.17 36.35 -22.58
N PRO A 326 -3.00 35.72 -22.88
CA PRO A 326 -2.67 34.51 -23.68
C PRO A 326 -1.60 33.54 -23.09
N LEU A 327 -1.33 32.45 -23.84
CA LEU A 327 -0.16 31.54 -23.79
C LEU A 327 1.22 32.20 -23.59
N ALA A 328 2.12 31.53 -22.85
CA ALA A 328 3.56 31.41 -23.18
C ALA A 328 4.27 30.25 -22.41
N LEU A 329 5.25 29.65 -23.07
CA LEU A 329 6.12 28.51 -22.72
C LEU A 329 7.51 28.96 -22.21
N ARG A 330 8.26 28.02 -21.58
CA ARG A 330 9.74 27.98 -21.28
C ARG A 330 10.21 28.88 -20.13
N ARG A 331 11.04 28.43 -19.18
CA ARG A 331 12.26 27.58 -19.26
C ARG A 331 12.41 26.57 -18.10
N HIS A 332 12.68 25.29 -18.42
CA HIS A 332 13.48 24.38 -17.58
C HIS A 332 14.66 23.95 -18.46
N ARG A 333 15.69 24.79 -18.49
CA ARG A 333 16.84 24.64 -19.39
C ARG A 333 18.06 25.20 -18.69
N GLU A 334 18.55 24.48 -17.70
CA GLU A 334 19.89 24.65 -17.12
C GLU A 334 20.39 23.42 -16.32
N LEU A 335 19.71 22.26 -16.45
CA LEU A 335 20.21 20.96 -15.96
C LEU A 335 20.49 19.95 -17.11
N CYS A 336 20.19 20.32 -18.36
CA CYS A 336 20.42 19.49 -19.55
C CYS A 336 21.82 19.62 -20.14
N ASP A 337 22.79 20.22 -19.46
CA ASP A 337 24.14 20.40 -20.02
C ASP A 337 24.92 19.08 -20.17
N PHE A 338 24.40 17.97 -19.65
CA PHE A 338 24.87 16.61 -19.97
C PHE A 338 24.37 16.07 -21.33
N ILE A 339 23.35 16.68 -21.94
CA ILE A 339 22.78 16.32 -23.27
C ILE A 339 23.13 17.39 -24.31
N SER A 340 24.34 17.94 -24.25
CA SER A 340 24.81 18.97 -25.18
C SER A 340 25.70 18.43 -26.31
N HIS A 341 25.65 17.12 -26.59
CA HIS A 341 26.35 16.48 -27.72
C HIS A 341 25.46 15.62 -28.65
N LEU A 342 24.12 15.65 -28.49
CA LEU A 342 23.21 15.03 -29.45
C LEU A 342 22.54 16.09 -30.33
N GLU A 343 22.54 15.81 -31.63
CA GLU A 343 22.27 16.68 -32.76
C GLU A 343 20.97 17.50 -32.65
N ARG A 344 21.08 18.82 -32.83
CA ARG A 344 20.00 19.84 -32.70
C ARG A 344 18.88 19.77 -33.77
N SER A 345 18.57 18.62 -34.35
CA SER A 345 17.53 18.51 -35.40
C SER A 345 16.45 17.45 -35.19
N GLN A 346 16.56 16.56 -34.19
CA GLN A 346 15.61 15.47 -34.01
C GLN A 346 14.56 15.78 -32.93
N ASN A 347 13.29 15.49 -33.24
CA ASN A 347 12.20 15.59 -32.28
C ASN A 347 12.41 14.52 -31.18
N PRO A 348 12.32 14.85 -29.87
CA PRO A 348 12.50 13.89 -28.78
C PRO A 348 11.62 12.63 -28.90
N ARG A 349 10.44 12.77 -29.50
CA ARG A 349 9.55 11.64 -29.80
C ARG A 349 10.22 10.62 -30.72
N ASP A 350 10.97 11.06 -31.72
CA ASP A 350 11.50 10.20 -32.79
C ASP A 350 12.69 9.36 -32.30
N VAL A 351 13.40 9.85 -31.27
CA VAL A 351 14.52 9.17 -30.58
C VAL A 351 14.11 8.44 -29.29
N SER A 352 12.83 8.51 -28.92
CA SER A 352 12.30 7.77 -27.77
C SER A 352 12.16 6.28 -28.10
N SER A 353 11.96 5.44 -27.07
CA SER A 353 11.64 4.03 -27.27
C SER A 353 10.40 3.86 -28.14
N ASP A 354 10.35 2.77 -28.92
CA ASP A 354 9.26 2.50 -29.86
C ASP A 354 7.88 2.62 -29.19
N LYS A 355 7.72 2.09 -27.97
CA LYS A 355 6.49 2.19 -27.19
C LYS A 355 6.04 3.65 -26.97
N VAL A 356 6.96 4.54 -26.62
CA VAL A 356 6.65 5.96 -26.36
C VAL A 356 6.41 6.71 -27.67
N ARG A 357 7.25 6.48 -28.68
CA ARG A 357 7.11 7.09 -30.00
C ARG A 357 5.77 6.74 -30.65
N GLU A 358 5.45 5.46 -30.76
CA GLU A 358 4.24 4.99 -31.43
C GLU A 358 2.97 5.37 -30.68
N SER A 359 2.98 5.37 -29.34
CA SER A 359 1.84 5.84 -28.56
C SER A 359 1.55 7.34 -28.74
N CYS A 360 2.58 8.17 -28.89
CA CYS A 360 2.42 9.59 -29.23
C CYS A 360 1.88 9.78 -30.66
N ILE A 361 2.39 9.01 -31.63
CA ILE A 361 1.90 9.04 -33.01
C ILE A 361 0.43 8.61 -33.06
N LEU A 362 0.06 7.56 -32.33
CA LEU A 362 -1.30 7.05 -32.23
C LEU A 362 -2.24 8.11 -31.63
N ALA A 363 -1.89 8.67 -30.47
CA ALA A 363 -2.67 9.73 -29.85
C ALA A 363 -2.88 10.92 -30.80
N GLN A 364 -1.81 11.36 -31.48
CA GLN A 364 -1.89 12.45 -32.46
C GLN A 364 -2.81 12.10 -33.64
N ARG A 365 -2.74 10.88 -34.18
CA ARG A 365 -3.63 10.41 -35.27
C ARG A 365 -5.10 10.45 -34.87
N HIS A 366 -5.41 10.20 -33.59
CA HIS A 366 -6.75 10.28 -33.04
C HIS A 366 -7.14 11.70 -32.55
N GLY A 367 -6.32 12.72 -32.84
CA GLY A 367 -6.62 14.12 -32.53
C GLY A 367 -6.23 14.57 -31.12
N PHE A 368 -5.53 13.73 -30.35
CA PHE A 368 -5.11 14.06 -29.00
C PHE A 368 -3.74 14.74 -28.98
N ARG A 369 -3.66 15.85 -28.25
CA ARG A 369 -2.40 16.60 -28.06
C ARG A 369 -1.50 15.98 -26.98
N TRP A 370 -2.09 15.30 -26.01
CA TRP A 370 -1.41 14.78 -24.83
C TRP A 370 -1.73 13.29 -24.66
N ILE A 371 -0.74 12.52 -24.21
CA ILE A 371 -0.89 11.13 -23.79
C ILE A 371 -0.18 10.95 -22.46
N TRP A 372 -0.78 10.19 -21.55
CA TRP A 372 -0.18 9.78 -20.30
C TRP A 372 0.29 8.33 -20.39
N ASN A 373 1.47 8.03 -19.85
CA ASN A 373 2.08 6.70 -19.87
C ASN A 373 2.88 6.49 -18.59
N ASP A 374 2.49 5.50 -17.79
CA ASP A 374 3.10 5.12 -16.50
C ASP A 374 4.63 4.91 -16.56
N THR A 375 5.15 4.62 -17.75
CA THR A 375 6.56 4.32 -17.98
C THR A 375 7.42 5.58 -17.99
N CYS A 376 6.89 6.72 -18.46
CA CYS A 376 7.65 7.96 -18.64
C CYS A 376 6.99 9.21 -18.06
N CYS A 377 5.73 9.14 -17.64
CA CYS A 377 4.99 10.25 -17.02
C CYS A 377 4.93 10.16 -15.49
N ILE A 378 5.62 9.18 -14.89
CA ILE A 378 5.80 9.04 -13.44
C ILE A 378 7.30 9.00 -13.17
N ASP A 379 7.81 9.95 -12.40
CA ASP A 379 9.15 9.88 -11.86
C ASP A 379 9.23 8.80 -10.77
N LYS A 380 9.71 7.62 -11.16
CA LYS A 380 9.88 6.49 -10.25
C LYS A 380 11.08 6.66 -9.30
N THR A 381 11.89 7.70 -9.48
CA THR A 381 13.00 8.03 -8.57
C THR A 381 12.54 8.84 -7.35
N SER A 382 11.42 9.56 -7.47
CA SER A 382 10.75 10.21 -6.33
C SER A 382 9.71 9.28 -5.71
N SER A 383 9.92 8.89 -4.45
CA SER A 383 8.94 8.07 -3.72
C SER A 383 7.64 8.83 -3.45
N THR A 384 7.70 10.16 -3.32
CA THR A 384 6.53 11.05 -3.25
C THR A 384 5.71 11.00 -4.54
N GLU A 385 6.34 11.26 -5.70
CA GLU A 385 5.62 11.27 -6.98
C GLU A 385 5.08 9.88 -7.32
N LEU A 386 5.84 8.83 -7.05
CA LEU A 386 5.38 7.45 -7.26
C LEU A 386 4.14 7.14 -6.41
N SER A 387 4.16 7.48 -5.12
CA SER A 387 3.02 7.28 -4.20
C SER A 387 1.80 8.11 -4.65
N GLU A 388 2.02 9.36 -5.09
CA GLU A 388 0.98 10.25 -5.60
C GLU A 388 0.35 9.73 -6.89
N ALA A 389 1.18 9.28 -7.83
CA ALA A 389 0.73 8.71 -9.10
C ALA A 389 -0.07 7.42 -8.87
N ILE A 390 0.35 6.56 -7.93
CA ILE A 390 -0.38 5.34 -7.58
C ILE A 390 -1.76 5.66 -6.99
N ASN A 391 -1.84 6.60 -6.03
CA ASN A 391 -3.10 6.98 -5.41
C ASN A 391 -4.06 7.68 -6.39
N SER A 392 -3.55 8.33 -7.44
CA SER A 392 -4.36 9.05 -8.44
C SER A 392 -4.57 8.28 -9.75
N MET A 393 -3.97 7.10 -9.93
CA MET A 393 -3.91 6.41 -11.23
C MET A 393 -5.30 6.08 -11.80
N PHE A 394 -6.19 5.56 -10.96
CA PHE A 394 -7.56 5.24 -11.35
C PHE A 394 -8.34 6.47 -11.80
N LEU A 395 -8.09 7.62 -11.16
CA LEU A 395 -8.70 8.90 -11.53
C LEU A 395 -8.17 9.39 -12.87
N TRP A 396 -6.86 9.28 -13.12
CA TRP A 396 -6.27 9.60 -14.42
C TRP A 396 -6.89 8.77 -15.55
N TYR A 397 -7.08 7.48 -15.32
CA TYR A 397 -7.75 6.61 -16.28
C TYR A 397 -9.23 6.95 -16.47
N SER A 398 -9.97 7.25 -15.40
CA SER A 398 -11.41 7.56 -15.51
C SER A 398 -11.72 8.89 -16.18
N LEU A 399 -10.79 9.84 -16.11
CA LEU A 399 -10.89 11.14 -16.78
C LEU A 399 -10.29 11.16 -18.20
N ALA A 400 -9.66 10.06 -18.63
CA ALA A 400 -9.12 9.96 -19.98
C ALA A 400 -10.25 9.87 -21.01
N GLU A 401 -10.18 10.71 -22.05
CA GLU A 401 -11.12 10.67 -23.18
C GLU A 401 -11.03 9.32 -23.92
N VAL A 402 -9.82 8.77 -24.00
CA VAL A 402 -9.54 7.43 -24.54
C VAL A 402 -8.35 6.81 -23.81
N CYS A 403 -8.43 5.51 -23.58
CA CYS A 403 -7.29 4.69 -23.17
C CYS A 403 -6.88 3.77 -24.34
N PHE A 404 -5.61 3.77 -24.71
CA PHE A 404 -5.06 2.85 -25.71
C PHE A 404 -4.40 1.67 -25.00
N ALA A 405 -5.03 0.49 -25.05
CA ALA A 405 -4.51 -0.74 -24.51
C ALA A 405 -3.62 -1.44 -25.55
N TYR A 406 -2.30 -1.24 -25.44
CA TYR A 406 -1.32 -1.84 -26.34
C TYR A 406 -0.99 -3.29 -25.96
N LEU A 407 -1.32 -4.22 -26.86
CA LEU A 407 -1.09 -5.65 -26.77
C LEU A 407 0.16 -6.03 -27.59
N GLY A 408 1.34 -5.87 -26.99
CA GLY A 408 2.63 -6.11 -27.67
C GLY A 408 2.89 -7.57 -28.07
N ASP A 409 2.04 -8.49 -27.66
CA ASP A 409 2.07 -9.93 -27.95
C ASP A 409 0.94 -10.40 -28.88
N VAL A 410 0.16 -9.48 -29.45
CA VAL A 410 -0.99 -9.79 -30.32
C VAL A 410 -0.85 -9.12 -31.68
N ASP A 411 -1.00 -9.89 -32.76
CA ASP A 411 -0.96 -9.37 -34.13
C ASP A 411 -2.34 -8.84 -34.58
N SER A 412 -2.36 -7.83 -35.46
CA SER A 412 -3.61 -7.19 -35.93
C SER A 412 -4.55 -8.13 -36.70
N GLY A 413 -4.02 -9.19 -37.31
CA GLY A 413 -4.80 -10.19 -38.03
C GLY A 413 -5.32 -11.34 -37.15
N CYS A 414 -5.18 -11.26 -35.83
CA CYS A 414 -5.59 -12.36 -34.95
C CYS A 414 -7.10 -12.64 -35.04
N GLN A 415 -7.45 -13.92 -35.06
CA GLN A 415 -8.83 -14.36 -35.02
C GLN A 415 -9.32 -14.37 -33.57
N LEU A 416 -10.08 -13.35 -33.18
CA LEU A 416 -10.48 -13.11 -31.79
C LEU A 416 -11.27 -14.27 -31.17
N ASP A 417 -12.19 -14.87 -31.94
CA ASP A 417 -13.15 -15.87 -31.46
C ASP A 417 -12.54 -17.26 -31.22
N ALA A 418 -11.30 -17.51 -31.67
CA ALA A 418 -10.65 -18.81 -31.45
C ALA A 418 -10.40 -19.04 -29.93
N PRO A 419 -10.61 -20.26 -29.40
CA PRO A 419 -10.43 -20.55 -27.97
C PRO A 419 -9.05 -20.17 -27.41
N ASP A 420 -8.00 -20.35 -28.22
CA ASP A 420 -6.62 -20.03 -27.88
C ASP A 420 -6.08 -18.83 -28.68
N SER A 421 -6.95 -17.87 -29.01
CA SER A 421 -6.53 -16.69 -29.76
C SER A 421 -5.47 -15.90 -28.99
N ALA A 422 -4.52 -15.30 -29.72
CA ALA A 422 -3.50 -14.45 -29.12
C ALA A 422 -4.10 -13.32 -28.27
N PHE A 423 -5.30 -12.83 -28.63
CA PHE A 423 -6.05 -11.88 -27.83
C PHE A 423 -6.47 -12.45 -26.47
N ARG A 424 -7.08 -13.66 -26.43
CA ARG A 424 -7.47 -14.31 -25.17
C ARG A 424 -6.29 -14.57 -24.25
N THR A 425 -5.16 -15.00 -24.81
CA THR A 425 -3.95 -15.33 -24.03
C THR A 425 -3.02 -14.14 -23.82
N ALA A 426 -3.44 -12.92 -24.20
CA ALA A 426 -2.56 -11.75 -24.14
C ALA A 426 -2.12 -11.46 -22.71
N ARG A 427 -0.82 -11.21 -22.53
CA ARG A 427 -0.22 -10.84 -21.24
C ARG A 427 -0.87 -9.63 -20.59
N TRP A 428 -1.49 -8.75 -21.37
CA TRP A 428 -2.20 -7.60 -20.83
C TRP A 428 -3.36 -8.02 -19.93
N HIS A 429 -4.09 -9.11 -20.22
CA HIS A 429 -5.18 -9.60 -19.38
C HIS A 429 -4.72 -10.14 -18.03
N THR A 430 -3.46 -10.58 -17.93
CA THR A 430 -2.89 -11.20 -16.72
C THR A 430 -2.09 -10.23 -15.85
N ARG A 431 -1.94 -8.96 -16.22
CA ARG A 431 -1.25 -7.96 -15.38
C ARG A 431 -2.21 -7.31 -14.39
N GLY A 432 -1.77 -7.07 -13.15
CA GLY A 432 -2.62 -6.44 -12.12
C GLY A 432 -3.11 -5.03 -12.49
N TRP A 433 -2.18 -4.13 -12.81
CA TRP A 433 -2.45 -2.71 -13.12
C TRP A 433 -3.40 -2.49 -14.30
N THR A 434 -3.43 -3.40 -15.27
CA THR A 434 -4.28 -3.28 -16.46
C THR A 434 -5.76 -3.50 -16.16
N LEU A 435 -6.12 -3.97 -14.95
CA LEU A 435 -7.51 -4.04 -14.52
C LEU A 435 -8.12 -2.64 -14.36
N GLN A 436 -7.36 -1.70 -13.80
CA GLN A 436 -7.79 -0.30 -13.71
C GLN A 436 -7.85 0.35 -15.09
N GLU A 437 -6.91 0.04 -15.98
CA GLU A 437 -6.93 0.48 -17.39
C GLU A 437 -8.17 -0.02 -18.15
N LEU A 438 -8.68 -1.21 -17.81
CA LEU A 438 -9.88 -1.78 -18.41
C LEU A 438 -11.16 -1.10 -17.91
N ILE A 439 -11.26 -0.93 -16.59
CA ILE A 439 -12.51 -0.56 -15.91
C ILE A 439 -12.69 0.95 -15.86
N ALA A 440 -11.66 1.69 -15.46
CA ALA A 440 -11.79 3.10 -15.12
C ALA A 440 -12.13 4.00 -16.32
N PRO A 441 -11.44 3.92 -17.48
CA PRO A 441 -11.76 4.77 -18.63
C PRO A 441 -13.12 4.42 -19.22
N PHE A 442 -13.88 5.42 -19.66
CA PHE A 442 -15.13 5.17 -20.37
C PHE A 442 -14.89 4.48 -21.72
N PHE A 443 -13.85 4.89 -22.45
CA PHE A 443 -13.53 4.39 -23.78
C PHE A 443 -12.11 3.81 -23.85
N VAL A 444 -11.99 2.56 -24.27
CA VAL A 444 -10.71 1.84 -24.42
C VAL A 444 -10.62 1.26 -25.83
N ILE A 445 -9.50 1.51 -26.51
CA ILE A 445 -9.16 0.94 -27.82
C ILE A 445 -8.02 -0.07 -27.62
N PHE A 446 -8.22 -1.31 -28.05
CA PHE A 446 -7.18 -2.33 -28.08
C PHE A 446 -6.35 -2.21 -29.34
N VAL A 447 -5.03 -2.21 -29.17
CA VAL A 447 -4.05 -1.94 -30.22
C VAL A 447 -3.07 -3.10 -30.28
N SER A 448 -2.87 -3.66 -31.47
CA SER A 448 -1.92 -4.76 -31.71
C SER A 448 -0.46 -4.32 -31.64
N ARG A 449 0.46 -5.31 -31.70
CA ARG A 449 1.91 -5.12 -31.81
C ARG A 449 2.31 -4.21 -32.97
N ASP A 450 1.63 -4.29 -34.11
CA ASP A 450 1.87 -3.44 -35.29
C ASP A 450 1.11 -2.10 -35.26
N CYS A 451 0.68 -1.67 -34.06
CA CYS A 451 0.00 -0.41 -33.79
C CYS A 451 -1.29 -0.18 -34.60
N LYS A 452 -2.03 -1.26 -34.88
CA LYS A 452 -3.35 -1.20 -35.51
C LYS A 452 -4.45 -1.49 -34.50
N THR A 453 -5.62 -0.91 -34.71
CA THR A 453 -6.80 -1.16 -33.87
C THR A 453 -7.31 -2.57 -34.08
N ILE A 454 -7.47 -3.31 -32.97
CA ILE A 454 -8.11 -4.63 -32.93
C ILE A 454 -9.63 -4.46 -32.75
N GLY A 455 -10.03 -3.58 -31.83
CA GLY A 455 -11.42 -3.30 -31.50
C GLY A 455 -11.51 -2.39 -30.27
N ASN A 456 -12.72 -2.00 -29.88
CA ASN A 456 -12.94 -1.22 -28.66
C ASN A 456 -13.61 -2.04 -27.55
N LYS A 457 -13.50 -1.57 -26.30
CA LYS A 457 -14.05 -2.25 -25.12
C LYS A 457 -15.54 -2.56 -25.21
N ARG A 458 -16.35 -1.70 -25.83
CA ARG A 458 -17.79 -1.91 -25.93
C ARG A 458 -18.12 -3.05 -26.89
N GLU A 459 -17.47 -3.07 -28.05
CA GLU A 459 -17.63 -4.13 -29.07
C GLU A 459 -17.13 -5.47 -28.56
N LEU A 460 -15.99 -5.47 -27.85
CA LEU A 460 -15.36 -6.68 -27.33
C LEU A 460 -15.89 -7.10 -25.95
N ALA A 461 -16.90 -6.42 -25.40
CA ALA A 461 -17.35 -6.64 -24.02
C ALA A 461 -17.78 -8.10 -23.72
N PRO A 462 -18.51 -8.82 -24.60
CA PRO A 462 -18.82 -10.24 -24.37
C PRO A 462 -17.56 -11.11 -24.26
N LEU A 463 -16.61 -10.93 -25.18
CA LEU A 463 -15.34 -11.66 -25.20
C LEU A 463 -14.48 -11.31 -23.98
N LEU A 464 -14.44 -10.03 -23.59
CA LEU A 464 -13.71 -9.57 -22.42
C LEU A 464 -14.31 -10.10 -21.11
N GLU A 465 -15.63 -10.25 -21.02
CA GLU A 465 -16.27 -10.87 -19.86
C GLU A 465 -15.82 -12.33 -19.69
N GLU A 466 -15.73 -13.09 -20.79
CA GLU A 466 -15.20 -14.46 -20.75
C GLU A 466 -13.74 -14.51 -20.29
N ILE A 467 -12.91 -13.57 -20.74
CA ILE A 467 -11.47 -13.55 -20.43
C ILE A 467 -11.20 -13.04 -19.01
N THR A 468 -11.85 -11.96 -18.60
CA THR A 468 -11.49 -11.22 -17.38
C THR A 468 -12.47 -11.42 -16.23
N GLY A 469 -13.63 -12.03 -16.48
CA GLY A 469 -14.72 -12.16 -15.51
C GLY A 469 -15.41 -10.84 -15.14
N VAL A 470 -15.09 -9.74 -15.84
CA VAL A 470 -15.73 -8.44 -15.60
C VAL A 470 -17.00 -8.39 -16.43
N ARG A 471 -18.15 -8.23 -15.77
CA ARG A 471 -19.46 -8.20 -16.42
C ARG A 471 -19.52 -7.25 -17.61
N GLN A 472 -20.13 -7.68 -18.71
CA GLN A 472 -20.35 -6.85 -19.90
C GLN A 472 -21.03 -5.53 -19.54
N GLN A 473 -21.98 -5.51 -18.60
CA GLN A 473 -22.66 -4.26 -18.18
C GLN A 473 -21.70 -3.27 -17.51
N VAL A 474 -20.65 -3.75 -16.83
CA VAL A 474 -19.60 -2.90 -16.26
C VAL A 474 -18.69 -2.37 -17.36
N LEU A 475 -18.28 -3.23 -18.30
CA LEU A 475 -17.41 -2.85 -19.41
C LEU A 475 -18.05 -1.83 -20.37
N THR A 476 -19.36 -1.94 -20.58
CA THR A 476 -20.15 -1.04 -21.44
C THR A 476 -20.59 0.25 -20.74
N GLY A 477 -20.40 0.35 -19.42
CA GLY A 477 -20.83 1.51 -18.62
C GLY A 477 -22.32 1.53 -18.25
N GLU A 478 -23.07 0.47 -18.57
CA GLU A 478 -24.49 0.32 -18.17
C GLU A 478 -24.64 0.12 -16.65
N MET A 479 -23.62 -0.43 -16.00
CA MET A 479 -23.54 -0.62 -14.56
C MET A 479 -22.24 -0.01 -14.02
N HIS A 480 -22.35 0.81 -12.98
CA HIS A 480 -21.16 1.31 -12.27
C HIS A 480 -20.45 0.15 -11.55
N TYR A 481 -19.12 0.08 -11.64
CA TYR A 481 -18.33 -1.04 -11.11
C TYR A 481 -18.53 -1.26 -9.59
N SER A 482 -18.86 -0.21 -8.83
CA SER A 482 -19.10 -0.30 -7.38
C SER A 482 -20.40 -1.02 -7.00
N VAL A 483 -21.26 -1.35 -7.98
CA VAL A 483 -22.48 -2.16 -7.76
C VAL A 483 -22.12 -3.64 -7.57
N ALA A 484 -21.01 -4.09 -8.15
CA ALA A 484 -20.46 -5.41 -7.90
C ALA A 484 -20.00 -5.53 -6.44
N SER A 485 -20.22 -6.70 -5.86
CA SER A 485 -19.78 -7.00 -4.49
C SER A 485 -18.26 -6.89 -4.39
N ILE A 486 -17.75 -6.76 -3.16
CA ILE A 486 -16.30 -6.76 -2.94
C ILE A 486 -15.67 -8.05 -3.45
N ALA A 487 -16.25 -9.22 -3.14
CA ALA A 487 -15.76 -10.50 -3.63
C ALA A 487 -15.70 -10.57 -5.16
N GLU A 488 -16.76 -10.10 -5.83
CA GLU A 488 -16.81 -10.09 -7.28
C GLU A 488 -15.70 -9.19 -7.86
N ARG A 489 -15.51 -7.98 -7.30
CA ARG A 489 -14.43 -7.08 -7.72
C ARG A 489 -13.04 -7.66 -7.45
N MET A 490 -12.83 -8.33 -6.31
CA MET A 490 -11.59 -9.04 -6.01
C MET A 490 -11.34 -10.19 -7.00
N SER A 491 -12.40 -10.90 -7.42
CA SER A 491 -12.30 -12.00 -8.38
C SER A 491 -11.77 -11.55 -9.74
N TRP A 492 -12.05 -10.30 -10.18
CA TRP A 492 -11.50 -9.72 -11.42
C TRP A 492 -9.96 -9.56 -11.39
N ALA A 493 -9.38 -9.59 -10.19
CA ALA A 493 -7.95 -9.52 -9.96
C ALA A 493 -7.29 -10.88 -9.66
N SER A 494 -8.09 -11.94 -9.42
CA SER A 494 -7.61 -13.23 -8.93
C SER A 494 -6.71 -13.99 -9.92
N GLU A 495 -6.89 -13.80 -11.23
CA GLU A 495 -6.05 -14.39 -12.28
C GLU A 495 -4.86 -13.49 -12.68
N ARG A 496 -4.70 -12.33 -12.02
CA ARG A 496 -3.70 -11.34 -12.38
C ARG A 496 -2.45 -11.48 -11.53
N SER A 497 -1.32 -11.08 -12.11
CA SER A 497 0.00 -11.11 -11.50
C SER A 497 0.64 -9.73 -11.56
N THR A 498 1.45 -9.43 -10.55
CA THR A 498 2.19 -8.17 -10.42
C THR A 498 3.68 -8.46 -10.26
N THR A 499 4.53 -7.49 -10.58
CA THR A 499 5.97 -7.63 -10.44
C THR A 499 6.42 -7.48 -8.99
N ARG A 500 5.84 -6.51 -8.27
CA ARG A 500 6.00 -6.38 -6.81
C ARG A 500 4.79 -6.98 -6.14
N VAL A 501 4.98 -7.64 -5.00
CA VAL A 501 3.88 -8.33 -4.31
C VAL A 501 2.89 -7.33 -3.70
N GLU A 502 3.36 -6.17 -3.26
CA GLU A 502 2.52 -5.09 -2.72
C GLU A 502 1.56 -4.52 -3.77
N ASP A 503 1.94 -4.58 -5.05
CA ASP A 503 1.10 -4.12 -6.15
C ASP A 503 -0.17 -4.96 -6.28
N GLU A 504 -0.23 -6.20 -5.75
CA GLU A 504 -1.47 -6.97 -5.65
C GLU A 504 -2.56 -6.17 -4.90
N ALA A 505 -2.15 -5.29 -3.97
CA ALA A 505 -3.03 -4.37 -3.26
C ALA A 505 -3.12 -3.00 -3.95
N TYR A 506 -1.98 -2.38 -4.27
CA TYR A 506 -1.97 -1.01 -4.78
C TYR A 506 -2.69 -0.88 -6.13
N CYS A 507 -2.63 -1.91 -6.98
CA CYS A 507 -3.37 -1.95 -8.24
C CYS A 507 -4.89 -2.12 -8.08
N LEU A 508 -5.40 -2.23 -6.85
CA LEU A 508 -6.84 -2.33 -6.55
C LEU A 508 -7.39 -1.13 -5.78
N MET A 509 -6.52 -0.25 -5.27
CA MET A 509 -6.91 0.91 -4.45
C MET A 509 -8.01 1.75 -5.11
N GLY A 510 -7.84 2.14 -6.37
CA GLY A 510 -8.85 2.91 -7.09
C GLY A 510 -10.17 2.17 -7.35
N LEU A 511 -10.10 0.86 -7.62
CA LEU A 511 -11.27 0.01 -7.83
C LEU A 511 -12.14 -0.09 -6.56
N PHE A 512 -11.51 0.04 -5.38
CA PHE A 512 -12.18 0.05 -4.08
C PHE A 512 -12.34 1.45 -3.48
N ASN A 513 -11.93 2.51 -4.19
CA ASN A 513 -11.90 3.89 -3.69
C ASN A 513 -11.19 3.99 -2.32
N VAL A 514 -10.05 3.32 -2.19
CA VAL A 514 -9.17 3.34 -1.02
C VAL A 514 -7.96 4.21 -1.31
N HIS A 515 -7.56 5.00 -0.31
CA HIS A 515 -6.33 5.79 -0.33
C HIS A 515 -5.50 5.41 0.89
N MET A 516 -4.29 4.90 0.66
CA MET A 516 -3.38 4.47 1.71
C MET A 516 -1.93 4.66 1.28
N PRO A 517 -0.98 4.86 2.23
CA PRO A 517 0.44 5.01 1.89
C PRO A 517 0.98 3.78 1.13
N THR A 518 1.78 4.00 0.09
CA THR A 518 2.52 2.93 -0.59
C THR A 518 3.84 2.68 0.13
N ILE A 519 4.01 1.50 0.72
CA ILE A 519 5.18 1.08 1.50
C ILE A 519 5.78 -0.17 0.85
N TYR A 520 6.58 0.04 -0.21
CA TYR A 520 7.29 -1.08 -0.85
C TYR A 520 8.31 -1.70 0.12
N GLY A 521 8.22 -3.02 0.32
CA GLY A 521 8.93 -3.77 1.35
C GLY A 521 8.02 -4.37 2.44
N GLU A 522 6.76 -3.94 2.53
CA GLU A 522 5.78 -4.49 3.51
C GLU A 522 5.20 -5.85 3.09
N GLY A 523 5.45 -6.29 1.85
CA GLY A 523 4.97 -7.56 1.33
C GLY A 523 3.43 -7.62 1.26
N ARG A 524 2.87 -8.81 1.50
CA ARG A 524 1.40 -9.04 1.46
C ARG A 524 0.61 -8.33 2.57
N GLN A 525 1.28 -7.69 3.54
CA GLN A 525 0.60 -6.82 4.51
C GLN A 525 -0.07 -5.63 3.81
N ALA A 526 0.42 -5.22 2.64
CA ALA A 526 -0.24 -4.22 1.80
C ALA A 526 -1.69 -4.64 1.46
N PHE A 527 -1.92 -5.92 1.14
CA PHE A 527 -3.25 -6.41 0.79
C PHE A 527 -4.18 -6.54 2.01
N GLN A 528 -3.63 -6.87 3.17
CA GLN A 528 -4.38 -6.84 4.44
C GLN A 528 -4.79 -5.40 4.79
N ARG A 529 -3.88 -4.43 4.68
CA ARG A 529 -4.18 -3.00 4.84
C ARG A 529 -5.27 -2.52 3.89
N LEU A 530 -5.23 -2.93 2.62
CA LEU A 530 -6.29 -2.62 1.65
C LEU A 530 -7.66 -3.10 2.16
N GLN A 531 -7.75 -4.36 2.62
CA GLN A 531 -9.01 -4.89 3.16
C GLN A 531 -9.45 -4.15 4.42
N GLN A 532 -8.53 -3.78 5.31
CA GLN A 532 -8.84 -2.96 6.48
C GLN A 532 -9.42 -1.60 6.09
N GLU A 533 -8.84 -0.91 5.09
CA GLU A 533 -9.39 0.34 4.58
C GLU A 533 -10.75 0.15 3.90
N ILE A 534 -10.97 -0.96 3.20
CA ILE A 534 -12.29 -1.33 2.65
C ILE A 534 -13.32 -1.47 3.77
N MET A 535 -12.99 -2.17 4.86
CA MET A 535 -13.88 -2.38 6.02
C MET A 535 -14.25 -1.09 6.75
N LYS A 536 -13.39 -0.06 6.72
CA LYS A 536 -13.70 1.25 7.32
C LYS A 536 -14.81 2.01 6.58
N GLN A 537 -15.06 1.69 5.32
CA GLN A 537 -16.02 2.40 4.47
C GLN A 537 -17.10 1.50 3.85
N SER A 538 -17.07 0.19 4.10
CA SER A 538 -18.01 -0.78 3.54
C SER A 538 -18.46 -1.80 4.59
N ILE A 539 -19.73 -2.17 4.51
CA ILE A 539 -20.37 -3.24 5.29
C ILE A 539 -20.55 -4.54 4.49
N ASP A 540 -20.05 -4.56 3.24
CA ASP A 540 -20.19 -5.70 2.34
C ASP A 540 -19.33 -6.88 2.81
N THR A 541 -20.00 -7.86 3.40
CA THR A 541 -19.40 -9.06 4.01
C THR A 541 -18.92 -10.08 2.99
N SER A 542 -19.19 -9.87 1.69
CA SER A 542 -18.59 -10.69 0.64
C SER A 542 -17.06 -10.61 0.66
N LEU A 543 -16.49 -9.54 1.26
CA LEU A 543 -15.06 -9.44 1.52
C LEU A 543 -14.45 -10.68 2.21
N PHE A 544 -15.23 -11.42 3.01
CA PHE A 544 -14.76 -12.62 3.72
C PHE A 544 -15.08 -13.94 3.01
N ALA A 545 -15.82 -13.89 1.90
CA ALA A 545 -16.23 -15.04 1.10
C ALA A 545 -15.14 -15.41 0.07
N TRP A 546 -14.01 -15.87 0.57
CA TRP A 546 -12.87 -16.36 -0.22
C TRP A 546 -12.40 -17.73 0.31
N ASP A 547 -11.64 -18.44 -0.53
CA ASP A 547 -11.18 -19.82 -0.33
C ASP A 547 -12.25 -20.91 -0.53
N ASP A 548 -11.84 -22.16 -0.30
CA ASP A 548 -12.69 -23.34 -0.43
C ASP A 548 -13.82 -23.43 0.61
N TRP A 549 -14.85 -24.14 0.18
CA TRP A 549 -16.08 -24.40 0.92
C TRP A 549 -16.24 -25.89 1.16
N VAL A 550 -16.90 -26.25 2.26
CA VAL A 550 -17.09 -27.66 2.60
C VAL A 550 -18.19 -28.29 1.74
N ASP A 551 -17.87 -29.37 1.02
CA ASP A 551 -18.88 -30.25 0.44
C ASP A 551 -19.52 -31.09 1.55
N SER A 552 -20.58 -30.49 2.12
CA SER A 552 -21.20 -30.98 3.34
C SER A 552 -21.96 -32.31 3.23
N ASP A 553 -22.10 -32.85 2.01
CA ASP A 553 -22.77 -34.13 1.80
C ASP A 553 -21.97 -35.31 2.39
N HIS A 554 -20.65 -35.14 2.56
CA HIS A 554 -19.76 -36.19 3.04
C HIS A 554 -18.77 -35.77 4.14
N ALA A 555 -18.80 -34.51 4.59
CA ALA A 555 -17.84 -33.98 5.57
C ALA A 555 -18.35 -34.09 7.02
N THR A 556 -17.55 -34.70 7.91
CA THR A 556 -17.83 -34.78 9.35
C THR A 556 -16.94 -33.79 10.13
N PRO A 557 -17.51 -32.88 10.93
CA PRO A 557 -16.73 -31.98 11.78
C PRO A 557 -15.85 -32.75 12.79
N LEU A 558 -14.61 -32.30 13.00
CA LEU A 558 -13.71 -32.87 14.01
C LEU A 558 -13.98 -32.31 15.41
N GLU A 559 -13.53 -33.03 16.44
CA GLU A 559 -13.59 -32.56 17.82
C GLU A 559 -12.60 -31.41 18.04
N LEU A 560 -13.00 -30.40 18.84
CA LEU A 560 -12.21 -29.16 19.02
C LEU A 560 -10.76 -29.39 19.45
N GLN A 561 -10.49 -30.43 20.23
CA GLN A 561 -9.13 -30.75 20.67
C GLN A 561 -8.22 -31.13 19.50
N GLU A 562 -8.71 -31.92 18.56
CA GLU A 562 -7.98 -32.32 17.34
C GLU A 562 -7.81 -31.12 16.40
N VAL A 563 -8.79 -30.22 16.37
CA VAL A 563 -8.70 -28.95 15.65
C VAL A 563 -7.55 -28.09 16.22
N TYR A 564 -7.48 -27.88 17.53
CA TYR A 564 -6.44 -27.05 18.14
C TYR A 564 -5.01 -27.55 17.87
N GLU A 565 -4.79 -28.87 17.84
CA GLU A 565 -3.50 -29.47 17.47
C GLU A 565 -3.05 -29.05 16.05
N GLY A 566 -4.00 -28.82 15.13
CA GLY A 566 -3.74 -28.31 13.78
C GLY A 566 -3.60 -26.79 13.66
N PHE A 567 -4.17 -26.01 14.59
CA PHE A 567 -4.22 -24.53 14.51
C PHE A 567 -3.10 -23.83 15.30
N ASP A 568 -2.65 -24.36 16.45
CA ASP A 568 -1.86 -23.63 17.46
C ASP A 568 -0.45 -23.17 17.02
N LYS A 569 -0.02 -23.44 15.78
CA LYS A 569 1.28 -23.00 15.21
C LYS A 569 1.23 -22.59 13.74
N SER A 570 0.05 -22.51 13.13
CA SER A 570 -0.07 -22.45 11.68
C SER A 570 0.10 -21.02 11.13
N SER A 571 0.96 -20.87 10.11
CA SER A 571 1.11 -19.65 9.29
C SER A 571 0.08 -19.57 8.15
N ARG A 572 -0.82 -20.55 8.06
CA ARG A 572 -1.82 -20.70 7.00
C ARG A 572 -2.84 -19.55 7.04
N ASN A 573 -2.94 -18.81 5.95
CA ASN A 573 -3.73 -17.58 5.89
C ASN A 573 -5.24 -17.85 5.97
N GLU A 574 -5.69 -19.02 5.51
CA GLU A 574 -7.09 -19.46 5.52
C GLU A 574 -7.70 -19.50 6.93
N PHE A 575 -6.90 -19.57 8.00
CA PHE A 575 -7.38 -19.57 9.38
C PHE A 575 -7.72 -18.18 9.91
N TYR A 576 -7.44 -17.13 9.14
CA TYR A 576 -7.61 -15.74 9.55
C TYR A 576 -8.66 -15.03 8.70
N LEU A 577 -9.20 -13.93 9.20
CA LEU A 577 -10.30 -13.22 8.55
C LEU A 577 -9.89 -12.61 7.20
N LEU A 578 -8.73 -11.96 7.15
CA LEU A 578 -8.25 -11.21 5.98
C LEU A 578 -7.41 -12.08 5.06
N ALA A 579 -7.68 -12.00 3.76
CA ALA A 579 -6.89 -12.67 2.74
C ALA A 579 -5.48 -12.06 2.65
N ASP A 580 -4.51 -12.80 2.12
CA ASP A 580 -3.16 -12.29 1.85
C ASP A 580 -2.96 -11.88 0.38
N SER A 581 -3.91 -12.22 -0.51
CA SER A 581 -3.84 -11.99 -1.95
C SER A 581 -5.23 -11.97 -2.59
N PRO A 582 -5.47 -11.27 -3.71
CA PRO A 582 -6.73 -11.38 -4.45
C PRO A 582 -6.93 -12.76 -5.09
N LYS A 583 -5.88 -13.59 -5.20
CA LYS A 583 -5.94 -14.91 -5.85
C LYS A 583 -6.95 -15.87 -5.22
N VAL A 584 -7.17 -15.77 -3.91
CA VAL A 584 -8.11 -16.63 -3.17
C VAL A 584 -9.59 -16.28 -3.41
N PHE A 585 -9.87 -15.17 -4.10
CA PHE A 585 -11.23 -14.79 -4.52
C PHE A 585 -11.63 -15.39 -5.87
N ARG A 586 -10.88 -16.38 -6.38
CA ARG A 586 -11.22 -17.10 -7.60
C ARG A 586 -12.51 -17.89 -7.40
N LYS A 587 -13.63 -17.33 -7.88
CA LYS A 587 -14.98 -17.92 -7.99
C LYS A 587 -15.23 -19.16 -7.11
N PRO A 588 -15.41 -18.97 -5.78
CA PRO A 588 -15.78 -20.07 -4.87
C PRO A 588 -17.13 -20.71 -5.28
N PHE A 589 -17.44 -21.90 -4.78
CA PHE A 589 -18.68 -22.64 -5.09
C PHE A 589 -18.81 -23.09 -6.56
N GLY A 590 -17.74 -23.65 -7.13
CA GLY A 590 -17.77 -24.23 -8.47
C GLY A 590 -17.95 -23.21 -9.60
N GLY A 591 -17.32 -22.04 -9.47
CA GLY A 591 -17.32 -21.03 -10.54
C GLY A 591 -18.42 -19.96 -10.41
N GLN A 592 -19.10 -19.84 -9.26
CA GLN A 592 -20.20 -18.90 -9.07
C GLN A 592 -19.73 -17.53 -8.56
N THR A 593 -20.46 -16.46 -8.92
CA THR A 593 -20.18 -15.10 -8.47
C THR A 593 -20.87 -14.83 -7.13
N VAL A 594 -20.09 -14.40 -6.14
CA VAL A 594 -20.62 -13.99 -4.84
C VAL A 594 -21.26 -12.59 -4.94
N ARG A 595 -22.50 -12.46 -4.51
CA ARG A 595 -23.30 -11.23 -4.47
C ARG A 595 -23.55 -10.81 -3.05
N TYR A 596 -23.51 -9.52 -2.77
CA TYR A 596 -23.93 -9.01 -1.46
C TYR A 596 -25.46 -8.92 -1.43
N THR A 597 -26.08 -9.55 -0.43
CA THR A 597 -27.53 -9.77 -0.34
C THR A 597 -28.32 -8.48 -0.04
N PRO A 598 -27.82 -7.49 0.72
CA PRO A 598 -28.47 -6.18 0.84
C PRO A 598 -28.44 -5.34 -0.45
N SER A 599 -29.55 -4.67 -0.78
CA SER A 599 -29.69 -3.89 -2.02
C SER A 599 -28.83 -2.62 -2.01
N VAL A 600 -27.91 -2.50 -2.97
CA VAL A 600 -27.12 -1.28 -3.23
C VAL A 600 -28.01 -0.10 -3.65
N LYS A 601 -29.24 -0.35 -4.13
CA LYS A 601 -30.14 0.69 -4.68
C LYS A 601 -30.91 1.48 -3.61
N ASP A 602 -31.01 0.98 -2.37
CA ASP A 602 -31.70 1.68 -1.29
C ASP A 602 -31.08 1.36 0.08
N PRO A 603 -30.12 2.17 0.58
CA PRO A 603 -29.51 1.96 1.89
C PRO A 603 -30.48 2.11 3.07
N LEU A 604 -31.71 2.58 2.85
CA LEU A 604 -32.78 2.60 3.85
C LEU A 604 -33.57 1.28 3.89
N GLN A 605 -33.29 0.33 2.99
CA GLN A 605 -33.88 -1.01 2.95
C GLN A 605 -32.79 -2.10 3.09
N PRO A 606 -32.42 -2.49 4.34
CA PRO A 606 -31.24 -3.33 4.59
C PRO A 606 -31.33 -4.77 4.06
N TYR A 607 -32.52 -5.23 3.64
CA TYR A 607 -32.78 -6.56 3.09
C TYR A 607 -33.78 -6.41 1.94
N LEU A 608 -33.62 -7.15 0.84
CA LEU A 608 -34.38 -7.04 -0.44
C LEU A 608 -35.94 -6.97 -0.32
N ASP A 609 -36.59 -6.68 -1.46
CA ASP A 609 -38.02 -6.38 -1.69
C ASP A 609 -39.08 -7.33 -1.07
N TRP A 610 -38.71 -8.45 -0.46
CA TRP A 610 -39.58 -9.38 0.28
C TRP A 610 -39.85 -8.98 1.74
N GLN A 611 -39.46 -7.78 2.16
CA GLN A 611 -39.83 -7.18 3.46
C GLN A 611 -41.34 -6.89 3.62
N TRP A 612 -42.17 -7.36 2.70
CA TRP A 612 -43.60 -7.09 2.64
C TRP A 612 -44.40 -8.38 2.65
N ASP A 613 -45.30 -8.53 3.63
CA ASP A 613 -46.31 -9.58 3.59
C ASP A 613 -47.48 -9.11 2.72
N MET A 614 -47.96 -9.96 1.82
CA MET A 614 -49.24 -9.73 1.15
C MET A 614 -50.37 -10.04 2.13
N LYS A 615 -51.10 -9.00 2.55
CA LYS A 615 -52.35 -9.17 3.30
C LYS A 615 -53.53 -8.89 2.40
N THR A 616 -54.47 -9.82 2.36
CA THR A 616 -55.75 -9.62 1.70
C THR A 616 -56.72 -9.03 2.72
N ASP A 617 -57.30 -7.88 2.42
CA ASP A 617 -58.32 -7.29 3.29
C ASP A 617 -59.65 -8.07 3.19
N LYS A 618 -60.61 -7.70 4.05
CA LYS A 618 -61.95 -8.33 4.07
C LYS A 618 -62.77 -8.14 2.78
N ARG A 619 -62.30 -7.33 1.83
CA ARG A 619 -62.91 -7.05 0.53
C ARG A 619 -62.19 -7.77 -0.62
N GLY A 620 -61.18 -8.59 -0.33
CA GLY A 620 -60.40 -9.31 -1.33
C GLY A 620 -59.26 -8.51 -1.96
N LEU A 621 -58.97 -7.30 -1.46
CA LEU A 621 -57.89 -6.45 -1.97
C LEU A 621 -56.57 -6.77 -1.25
N THR A 622 -55.57 -7.17 -2.03
CA THR A 622 -54.22 -7.44 -1.55
C THR A 622 -53.42 -6.14 -1.39
N HIS A 623 -52.84 -5.94 -0.21
CA HIS A 623 -51.95 -4.82 0.09
C HIS A 623 -50.66 -5.32 0.75
N TRP A 624 -49.57 -4.62 0.47
CA TRP A 624 -48.25 -4.91 1.02
C TRP A 624 -48.12 -4.31 2.42
N VAL A 625 -47.78 -5.14 3.41
CA VAL A 625 -47.55 -4.70 4.80
C VAL A 625 -46.12 -4.97 5.21
N HIS A 626 -45.46 -3.95 5.75
CA HIS A 626 -44.05 -4.01 6.15
C HIS A 626 -43.82 -5.01 7.30
N ARG A 627 -42.86 -5.92 7.15
CA ARG A 627 -42.43 -6.84 8.22
C ARG A 627 -41.78 -6.03 9.35
N ARG A 628 -42.21 -6.27 10.59
CA ARG A 628 -41.67 -5.59 11.79
C ARG A 628 -40.26 -6.07 12.17
N PHE A 629 -39.83 -7.24 11.72
CA PHE A 629 -38.59 -7.91 12.11
C PHE A 629 -37.88 -8.47 10.87
N GLY A 630 -36.54 -8.41 10.88
CA GLY A 630 -35.68 -9.07 9.90
C GLY A 630 -35.53 -10.57 10.19
N PRO A 631 -34.81 -11.33 9.34
CA PRO A 631 -34.63 -12.77 9.50
C PRO A 631 -33.95 -13.19 10.81
N PHE A 632 -33.20 -12.28 11.43
CA PHE A 632 -32.44 -12.50 12.67
C PHE A 632 -32.95 -11.62 13.82
N GLY A 633 -34.25 -11.29 13.81
CA GLY A 633 -34.88 -10.42 14.81
C GLY A 633 -34.87 -8.95 14.38
N ARG A 634 -34.02 -8.11 14.97
CA ARG A 634 -33.93 -6.69 14.58
C ARG A 634 -33.23 -6.56 13.23
N ILE A 635 -33.68 -5.57 12.45
CA ILE A 635 -33.01 -5.19 11.21
C ILE A 635 -31.73 -4.45 11.59
N GLU A 636 -30.59 -5.15 11.54
CA GLU A 636 -29.24 -4.62 11.80
C GLU A 636 -28.35 -4.84 10.56
N LEU A 637 -27.18 -4.21 10.54
CA LEU A 637 -26.15 -4.37 9.52
C LEU A 637 -24.81 -4.70 10.19
N PRO A 638 -23.89 -5.40 9.50
CA PRO A 638 -22.58 -5.73 10.04
C PRO A 638 -21.79 -4.49 10.42
N LYS A 639 -20.94 -4.62 11.43
CA LYS A 639 -20.02 -3.57 11.90
C LYS A 639 -18.65 -4.19 12.19
N PHE A 640 -17.61 -3.43 11.93
CA PHE A 640 -16.22 -3.85 12.13
C PHE A 640 -15.46 -2.78 12.90
N SER A 641 -14.75 -3.19 13.96
CA SER A 641 -13.84 -2.34 14.71
C SER A 641 -12.50 -3.07 14.89
N PHE A 642 -11.40 -2.39 14.58
CA PHE A 642 -10.06 -2.97 14.76
C PHE A 642 -9.59 -2.78 16.20
N THR A 643 -9.17 -3.88 16.83
CA THR A 643 -8.61 -3.88 18.19
C THR A 643 -7.29 -4.64 18.21
N HIS A 644 -6.50 -4.46 19.26
CA HIS A 644 -5.26 -5.24 19.46
C HIS A 644 -5.53 -6.74 19.71
N TYR A 645 -6.76 -7.12 20.03
CA TYR A 645 -7.16 -8.50 20.29
C TYR A 645 -7.60 -9.25 19.02
N GLY A 646 -8.03 -8.50 17.99
CA GLY A 646 -8.58 -8.98 16.72
C GLY A 646 -9.58 -7.97 16.14
N VAL A 647 -10.28 -8.33 15.07
CA VAL A 647 -11.41 -7.52 14.58
C VAL A 647 -12.66 -7.85 15.39
N GLU A 648 -13.22 -6.85 16.07
CA GLU A 648 -14.57 -6.92 16.62
C GLU A 648 -15.58 -6.84 15.47
N CYS A 649 -16.37 -7.88 15.32
CA CYS A 649 -17.34 -8.02 14.24
C CYS A 649 -18.74 -8.23 14.81
N ARG A 650 -19.71 -7.46 14.31
CA ARG A 650 -21.14 -7.68 14.56
C ARG A 650 -21.71 -8.55 13.44
N PHE A 651 -22.11 -9.78 13.74
CA PHE A 651 -22.65 -10.74 12.76
C PHE A 651 -23.87 -11.51 13.30
N PRO A 652 -24.76 -12.04 12.42
CA PRO A 652 -25.67 -13.11 12.79
C PRO A 652 -24.88 -14.41 12.97
N ILE A 653 -24.98 -15.04 14.14
CA ILE A 653 -24.24 -16.25 14.50
C ILE A 653 -25.21 -17.42 14.64
N ILE A 654 -24.83 -18.56 14.05
CA ILE A 654 -25.46 -19.87 14.20
C ILE A 654 -24.55 -20.72 15.08
N GLU A 655 -25.13 -21.38 16.09
CA GLU A 655 -24.49 -22.43 16.88
C GLU A 655 -25.31 -23.71 16.71
N SER A 656 -24.78 -24.69 15.98
CA SER A 656 -25.47 -25.96 15.72
C SER A 656 -24.46 -27.07 15.45
N ASP A 657 -24.72 -28.27 15.97
CA ASP A 657 -23.94 -29.49 15.69
C ASP A 657 -22.42 -29.32 15.94
N GLY A 658 -22.07 -28.59 17.00
CA GLY A 658 -20.68 -28.31 17.39
C GLY A 658 -20.01 -27.17 16.60
N LEU A 659 -20.65 -26.66 15.55
CA LEU A 659 -20.14 -25.59 14.71
C LEU A 659 -20.64 -24.22 15.19
N THR A 660 -19.75 -23.23 15.09
CA THR A 660 -20.10 -21.80 15.16
C THR A 660 -19.93 -21.21 13.77
N ILE A 661 -20.98 -20.56 13.23
CA ILE A 661 -20.99 -20.05 11.87
C ILE A 661 -21.49 -18.61 11.88
N ALA A 662 -20.71 -17.69 11.32
CA ALA A 662 -21.17 -16.34 11.02
C ALA A 662 -21.88 -16.31 9.66
N VAL A 663 -23.13 -15.86 9.62
CA VAL A 663 -23.87 -15.69 8.36
C VAL A 663 -23.27 -14.51 7.62
N LEU A 664 -22.58 -14.79 6.50
CA LEU A 664 -22.17 -13.73 5.59
C LEU A 664 -23.42 -13.29 4.83
N LEU A 665 -23.71 -11.99 4.82
CA LEU A 665 -24.87 -11.42 4.13
C LEU A 665 -24.64 -11.38 2.62
N CYS A 666 -24.20 -12.50 2.05
CA CYS A 666 -23.92 -12.70 0.64
C CYS A 666 -24.38 -14.10 0.18
N ASP A 667 -24.56 -14.23 -1.13
CA ASP A 667 -25.05 -15.43 -1.78
C ASP A 667 -24.40 -15.65 -3.14
N THR A 668 -24.54 -16.85 -3.71
CA THR A 668 -24.05 -17.20 -5.04
C THR A 668 -25.11 -16.99 -6.14
N GLY A 669 -26.25 -16.39 -5.80
CA GLY A 669 -27.49 -16.43 -6.58
C GLY A 669 -28.29 -17.72 -6.42
N ARG A 670 -27.76 -18.70 -5.68
CA ARG A 670 -28.42 -19.98 -5.38
C ARG A 670 -28.45 -20.24 -3.88
N GLU A 671 -27.32 -20.07 -3.21
CA GLU A 671 -27.15 -20.42 -1.81
C GLU A 671 -26.54 -19.25 -1.02
N HIS A 672 -26.98 -19.09 0.22
CA HIS A 672 -26.41 -18.17 1.19
C HIS A 672 -25.15 -18.75 1.82
N ILE A 673 -24.20 -17.88 2.18
CA ILE A 673 -22.86 -18.28 2.59
C ILE A 673 -22.66 -18.06 4.08
N GLY A 674 -22.13 -19.06 4.78
CA GLY A 674 -21.65 -18.98 6.16
C GLY A 674 -20.13 -19.01 6.23
N LEU A 675 -19.56 -18.28 7.19
CA LEU A 675 -18.14 -18.35 7.58
C LEU A 675 -18.01 -19.22 8.82
N LEU A 676 -17.25 -20.30 8.71
CA LEU A 676 -16.95 -21.22 9.80
C LEU A 676 -16.01 -20.56 10.81
N LEU A 677 -16.34 -20.67 12.09
CA LEU A 677 -15.60 -20.09 13.19
C LEU A 677 -15.14 -21.18 14.16
N CYS A 678 -13.84 -21.27 14.38
CA CYS A 678 -13.26 -22.08 15.44
C CYS A 678 -12.88 -21.16 16.61
N PRO A 679 -13.29 -21.44 17.86
CA PRO A 679 -12.78 -20.68 19.01
C PRO A 679 -11.24 -20.72 19.04
N SER A 680 -10.61 -19.66 19.50
CA SER A 680 -9.17 -19.65 19.74
C SER A 680 -8.84 -20.54 20.95
N ASN A 681 -7.65 -21.14 20.98
CA ASN A 681 -7.10 -21.81 22.18
C ASN A 681 -5.99 -20.98 22.87
N ASP A 682 -5.78 -19.73 22.43
CA ASP A 682 -4.82 -18.80 23.03
C ASP A 682 -5.01 -18.74 24.58
N PRO A 683 -3.97 -19.02 25.37
CA PRO A 683 -4.05 -19.02 26.83
C PRO A 683 -4.30 -17.62 27.42
N VAL A 684 -4.09 -16.54 26.66
CA VAL A 684 -4.34 -15.14 27.06
C VAL A 684 -5.67 -14.64 26.45
N GLN A 685 -6.72 -15.44 26.58
CA GLN A 685 -8.06 -15.01 26.17
C GLN A 685 -8.80 -14.26 27.26
N ASP A 686 -9.51 -13.21 26.85
CA ASP A 686 -10.49 -12.55 27.68
C ASP A 686 -11.74 -13.47 27.79
N PRO A 687 -12.10 -13.96 28.99
CA PRO A 687 -13.26 -14.84 29.17
C PRO A 687 -14.59 -14.21 28.76
N SER A 688 -14.66 -12.87 28.73
CA SER A 688 -15.83 -12.10 28.31
C SER A 688 -15.87 -11.81 26.80
N ARG A 689 -14.74 -12.01 26.10
CA ARG A 689 -14.58 -11.72 24.66
C ARG A 689 -13.94 -12.91 23.97
N LYS A 690 -14.77 -13.86 23.54
CA LYS A 690 -14.29 -15.03 22.79
C LYS A 690 -13.70 -14.59 21.46
N LYS A 691 -12.46 -15.04 21.21
CA LYS A 691 -11.76 -14.86 19.95
C LYS A 691 -11.93 -16.11 19.09
N TYR A 692 -12.05 -15.94 17.78
CA TYR A 692 -12.23 -17.02 16.81
C TYR A 692 -11.19 -16.94 15.67
N HIS A 693 -10.85 -18.10 15.13
CA HIS A 693 -10.24 -18.29 13.81
C HIS A 693 -11.35 -18.47 12.76
N ALA A 694 -11.04 -18.14 11.50
CA ALA A 694 -12.00 -18.10 10.39
C ALA A 694 -11.98 -19.36 9.51
N ALA A 695 -11.84 -20.53 10.15
CA ALA A 695 -11.89 -21.85 9.50
C ALA A 695 -12.30 -22.93 10.51
N TYR A 696 -12.68 -24.10 10.01
CA TYR A 696 -12.93 -25.31 10.82
C TYR A 696 -12.45 -26.56 10.08
N CYS A 697 -12.03 -27.60 10.81
CA CYS A 697 -11.54 -28.85 10.21
C CYS A 697 -12.61 -29.94 10.14
N PHE A 698 -12.59 -30.69 9.03
CA PHE A 698 -13.46 -31.81 8.75
C PHE A 698 -12.64 -33.04 8.39
N GLN A 699 -13.20 -34.22 8.68
CA GLN A 699 -12.65 -35.49 8.24
C GLN A 699 -13.12 -35.81 6.82
N SER A 700 -12.18 -36.15 5.94
CA SER A 700 -12.46 -36.50 4.56
C SER A 700 -13.12 -37.90 4.43
N PRO A 701 -14.01 -38.15 3.45
CA PRO A 701 -14.74 -39.41 3.34
C PRO A 701 -13.80 -40.56 2.96
N GLY A 702 -13.69 -41.58 3.81
CA GLY A 702 -12.94 -42.81 3.51
C GLY A 702 -11.45 -42.79 3.89
N SER A 703 -10.95 -41.73 4.54
CA SER A 703 -9.60 -41.68 5.11
C SER A 703 -9.64 -41.21 6.56
N THR A 704 -9.02 -41.97 7.46
CA THR A 704 -8.86 -41.57 8.87
C THR A 704 -7.69 -40.61 9.08
N SER A 705 -6.86 -40.35 8.06
CA SER A 705 -5.64 -39.55 8.16
C SER A 705 -5.66 -38.21 7.43
N ASN A 706 -6.66 -37.95 6.56
CA ASN A 706 -6.75 -36.68 5.82
C ASN A 706 -7.73 -35.73 6.52
N ILE A 707 -7.16 -34.65 7.06
CA ILE A 707 -7.87 -33.54 7.72
C ILE A 707 -7.87 -32.36 6.77
N ASP A 708 -9.06 -31.92 6.36
CA ASP A 708 -9.24 -30.76 5.49
C ASP A 708 -9.83 -29.59 6.28
N SER A 709 -9.34 -28.38 6.03
CA SER A 709 -9.84 -27.16 6.67
C SER A 709 -10.65 -26.35 5.66
N PHE A 710 -11.86 -25.96 6.05
CA PHE A 710 -12.74 -25.14 5.21
C PHE A 710 -13.12 -23.85 5.91
N ARG A 711 -13.28 -22.79 5.12
CA ARG A 711 -13.71 -21.47 5.61
C ARG A 711 -15.20 -21.26 5.44
N LEU A 712 -15.75 -21.74 4.33
CA LEU A 712 -17.11 -21.43 3.91
C LEU A 712 -18.02 -22.65 3.96
N ILE A 713 -19.30 -22.42 4.24
CA ILE A 713 -20.35 -23.44 4.24
C ILE A 713 -21.64 -22.88 3.62
N SER A 714 -22.41 -23.74 2.92
CA SER A 714 -23.73 -23.37 2.39
C SER A 714 -24.77 -23.30 3.51
N LEU A 715 -25.61 -22.27 3.49
CA LEU A 715 -26.74 -22.06 4.39
C LEU A 715 -28.10 -22.24 3.68
N GLY A 716 -28.09 -22.87 2.50
CA GLY A 716 -29.28 -23.09 1.68
C GLY A 716 -29.75 -21.84 0.91
N SER A 717 -30.88 -21.98 0.21
CA SER A 717 -31.38 -20.97 -0.74
C SER A 717 -32.42 -19.99 -0.17
N ASP A 718 -32.87 -20.20 1.08
CA ASP A 718 -33.88 -19.36 1.72
C ASP A 718 -33.27 -18.58 2.87
N PHE A 719 -33.08 -17.28 2.66
CA PHE A 719 -32.50 -16.37 3.64
C PHE A 719 -33.26 -16.29 4.98
N TYR A 720 -34.57 -16.55 4.98
CA TYR A 720 -35.41 -16.54 6.19
C TYR A 720 -35.48 -17.89 6.88
N ASN A 721 -35.10 -18.96 6.18
CA ASN A 721 -35.11 -20.34 6.69
C ASN A 721 -33.78 -21.00 6.35
N LEU A 722 -32.70 -20.49 6.94
CA LEU A 722 -31.35 -21.00 6.73
C LEU A 722 -31.29 -22.50 7.08
N THR A 723 -30.56 -23.27 6.29
CA THR A 723 -30.41 -24.71 6.48
C THR A 723 -28.94 -25.11 6.50
N LEU A 724 -28.56 -25.95 7.46
CA LEU A 724 -27.29 -26.66 7.43
C LEU A 724 -27.51 -28.05 6.84
N ARG A 725 -26.67 -28.39 5.87
CA ARG A 725 -26.54 -29.75 5.37
C ARG A 725 -25.27 -30.33 5.96
N LEU A 726 -25.33 -31.51 6.56
CA LEU A 726 -24.17 -32.21 7.13
C LEU A 726 -24.44 -33.72 7.05
N ASN A 727 -23.50 -34.49 6.50
CA ASN A 727 -23.59 -35.96 6.35
C ASN A 727 -24.91 -36.42 5.70
N GLY A 728 -25.36 -35.68 4.66
CA GLY A 728 -26.61 -35.96 3.94
C GLY A 728 -27.90 -35.57 4.69
N SER A 729 -27.81 -35.12 5.94
CA SER A 729 -28.96 -34.59 6.69
C SER A 729 -29.13 -33.08 6.45
N VAL A 730 -30.36 -32.59 6.38
CA VAL A 730 -30.66 -31.14 6.24
C VAL A 730 -31.45 -30.68 7.47
N LYS A 731 -30.97 -29.64 8.13
CA LYS A 731 -31.52 -29.10 9.37
C LYS A 731 -31.71 -27.59 9.25
N THR A 732 -32.91 -27.11 9.56
CA THR A 732 -33.17 -25.66 9.65
C THR A 732 -32.49 -25.10 10.90
N VAL A 733 -31.83 -23.95 10.75
CA VAL A 733 -31.09 -23.27 11.81
C VAL A 733 -31.52 -21.82 11.94
N SER A 734 -31.39 -21.29 13.16
CA SER A 734 -31.65 -19.88 13.46
C SER A 734 -30.34 -19.17 13.77
N ALA A 735 -30.21 -17.92 13.34
CA ALA A 735 -29.09 -17.05 13.65
C ALA A 735 -29.52 -15.86 14.51
N GLU A 736 -28.62 -15.36 15.36
CA GLU A 736 -28.84 -14.15 16.16
C GLU A 736 -27.64 -13.20 16.13
N TRP A 737 -27.91 -11.90 16.21
CA TRP A 737 -26.85 -10.89 16.19
C TRP A 737 -25.99 -10.91 17.44
N ARG A 738 -24.68 -11.11 17.27
CA ARG A 738 -23.68 -11.08 18.35
C ARG A 738 -22.45 -10.27 17.94
N ASP A 739 -21.77 -9.73 18.95
CA ASP A 739 -20.42 -9.17 18.81
C ASP A 739 -19.42 -10.30 19.08
N ILE A 740 -18.52 -10.53 18.12
CA ILE A 740 -17.48 -11.56 18.20
C ILE A 740 -16.13 -10.97 17.81
N PHE A 741 -15.04 -11.57 18.28
CA PHE A 741 -13.69 -11.17 17.89
C PHE A 741 -13.10 -12.22 16.97
N ILE A 742 -12.60 -11.83 15.80
CA ILE A 742 -11.95 -12.76 14.86
C ILE A 742 -10.50 -12.34 14.67
N ALA A 743 -9.59 -13.31 14.67
CA ALA A 743 -8.19 -13.08 14.33
C ALA A 743 -8.10 -12.56 12.89
N ASP A 744 -7.56 -11.34 12.72
CA ASP A 744 -7.58 -10.62 11.44
C ASP A 744 -6.52 -11.15 10.47
N SER A 745 -5.34 -11.45 10.99
CA SER A 745 -4.19 -11.91 10.24
C SER A 745 -3.34 -12.82 11.13
N PRO A 746 -2.47 -13.68 10.55
CA PRO A 746 -1.51 -14.41 11.35
C PRO A 746 -0.70 -13.44 12.19
N PRO A 747 -0.41 -13.76 13.47
CA PRO A 747 0.51 -12.94 14.25
C PRO A 747 1.78 -12.76 13.41
N PRO A 748 2.47 -11.61 13.48
CA PRO A 748 3.70 -11.40 12.75
C PRO A 748 4.73 -12.42 13.23
N ILE A 749 4.70 -13.62 12.64
CA ILE A 749 5.83 -14.53 12.58
C ILE A 749 6.87 -13.66 11.91
N ARG A 750 7.89 -13.25 12.68
CA ARG A 750 8.92 -12.29 12.25
C ARG A 750 9.25 -12.55 10.78
N LYS A 751 8.71 -11.71 9.89
CA LYS A 751 8.95 -11.80 8.44
C LYS A 751 10.38 -11.34 8.12
N ASP A 752 11.07 -10.78 9.11
CA ASP A 752 12.52 -10.88 9.22
C ASP A 752 12.83 -12.31 9.60
N VAL A 753 13.32 -13.09 8.63
CA VAL A 753 14.14 -14.30 8.82
C VAL A 753 14.24 -14.65 10.30
N VAL A 754 13.27 -15.41 10.83
CA VAL A 754 13.44 -16.00 12.15
C VAL A 754 14.82 -16.64 12.09
N PRO A 755 15.78 -16.32 12.97
CA PRO A 755 16.98 -17.13 13.06
C PRO A 755 16.43 -18.52 13.28
N SER A 756 16.47 -19.35 12.24
CA SER A 756 15.66 -20.56 12.21
C SER A 756 16.11 -21.33 13.43
N HIS A 757 15.27 -21.41 14.46
CA HIS A 757 15.52 -22.24 15.63
C HIS A 757 15.70 -23.70 15.19
N LEU A 758 15.27 -24.01 13.96
CA LEU A 758 15.54 -25.24 13.21
C LEU A 758 17.04 -25.44 12.91
N CYS A 759 17.80 -24.40 12.54
CA CYS A 759 19.26 -24.46 12.31
C CYS A 759 20.09 -24.09 13.54
N PHE A 760 19.47 -23.57 14.61
CA PHE A 760 20.15 -23.20 15.86
C PHE A 760 20.95 -24.38 16.48
N PRO A 761 20.45 -25.63 16.50
CA PRO A 761 21.23 -26.77 16.98
C PRO A 761 22.57 -26.95 16.27
N LEU A 762 22.63 -26.64 14.97
CA LEU A 762 23.86 -26.65 14.18
C LEU A 762 24.72 -25.42 14.51
N HIS A 763 24.14 -24.22 14.51
CA HIS A 763 24.88 -22.96 14.73
C HIS A 763 25.40 -22.74 16.16
N SER A 764 24.97 -23.56 17.13
CA SER A 764 25.34 -23.47 18.55
C SER A 764 26.32 -24.56 19.01
N LEU A 765 26.89 -25.35 18.11
CA LEU A 765 27.94 -26.33 18.46
C LEU A 765 29.27 -25.61 18.78
N GLU A 766 29.92 -26.03 19.87
CA GLU A 766 31.29 -25.63 20.22
C GLU A 766 32.25 -26.82 20.15
N PRO A 767 33.42 -26.70 19.49
CA PRO A 767 33.86 -25.58 18.65
C PRO A 767 32.98 -25.44 17.38
N ALA A 768 33.15 -24.33 16.62
CA ALA A 768 32.28 -23.93 15.50
C ALA A 768 31.82 -25.12 14.61
N PRO A 769 30.55 -25.13 14.16
CA PRO A 769 29.96 -26.31 13.52
C PRO A 769 30.61 -26.68 12.20
N PRO A 770 30.60 -27.97 11.81
CA PRO A 770 31.19 -28.43 10.55
C PRO A 770 30.41 -27.97 9.31
N PHE A 771 29.12 -27.65 9.46
CA PHE A 771 28.29 -27.16 8.36
C PHE A 771 27.58 -25.85 8.74
N ARG A 772 27.32 -25.01 7.73
CA ARG A 772 26.49 -23.81 7.84
C ARG A 772 25.47 -23.78 6.71
N ILE A 773 24.19 -23.71 7.05
CA ILE A 773 23.11 -23.57 6.07
C ILE A 773 22.74 -22.08 5.98
N PRO A 774 22.96 -21.41 4.83
CA PRO A 774 22.70 -19.99 4.73
C PRO A 774 21.19 -19.71 4.71
N HIS A 775 20.76 -18.66 5.42
CA HIS A 775 19.33 -18.34 5.55
C HIS A 775 18.66 -18.01 4.20
N TRP A 776 19.41 -17.50 3.22
CA TRP A 776 18.87 -17.25 1.87
C TRP A 776 18.47 -18.55 1.17
N LEU A 777 19.18 -19.66 1.40
CA LEU A 777 18.87 -20.97 0.81
C LEU A 777 17.56 -21.50 1.38
N VAL A 778 17.40 -21.42 2.71
CA VAL A 778 16.14 -21.77 3.41
C VAL A 778 14.98 -20.94 2.88
N GLY A 779 15.18 -19.62 2.72
CA GLY A 779 14.15 -18.73 2.18
C GLY A 779 13.77 -19.04 0.73
N ARG A 780 14.73 -19.48 -0.11
CA ARG A 780 14.48 -19.84 -1.51
C ARG A 780 13.74 -21.17 -1.64
N LEU A 781 14.10 -22.18 -0.86
CA LEU A 781 13.40 -23.47 -0.84
C LEU A 781 11.97 -23.30 -0.31
N ALA A 782 11.77 -22.50 0.74
CA ALA A 782 10.43 -22.17 1.23
C ALA A 782 9.56 -21.44 0.19
N GLN A 783 10.14 -20.53 -0.61
CA GLN A 783 9.43 -19.88 -1.73
C GLN A 783 8.97 -20.87 -2.81
N MET A 784 9.65 -22.01 -2.94
CA MET A 784 9.25 -23.10 -3.85
C MET A 784 8.16 -24.00 -3.26
N GLY A 785 7.81 -23.85 -1.98
CA GLY A 785 6.91 -24.75 -1.26
C GLY A 785 7.64 -25.82 -0.44
N LEU A 786 8.97 -25.90 -0.52
CA LEU A 786 9.81 -26.87 0.19
C LEU A 786 10.26 -26.30 1.54
N GLU A 787 9.44 -26.47 2.58
CA GLU A 787 9.75 -25.95 3.92
C GLU A 787 10.77 -26.81 4.65
N LEU A 788 11.73 -26.14 5.31
CA LEU A 788 12.71 -26.80 6.18
C LEU A 788 12.03 -27.34 7.44
N GLN A 789 12.19 -28.63 7.69
CA GLN A 789 11.79 -29.28 8.95
C GLN A 789 12.89 -29.15 10.02
N PRO A 790 12.58 -29.37 11.32
CA PRO A 790 13.59 -29.37 12.37
C PRO A 790 14.77 -30.31 12.04
N LEU A 791 16.00 -29.84 12.25
CA LEU A 791 17.19 -30.67 12.03
C LEU A 791 17.20 -31.84 13.02
N ASP A 792 17.30 -33.07 12.49
CA ASP A 792 17.51 -34.27 13.30
C ASP A 792 19.02 -34.46 13.52
N MET A 793 19.52 -34.02 14.68
CA MET A 793 20.89 -34.28 15.12
C MET A 793 20.93 -35.60 15.89
N ARG A 794 21.40 -36.67 15.24
CA ARG A 794 21.44 -38.01 15.86
C ARG A 794 22.63 -38.21 16.81
N SER A 795 23.61 -37.31 16.77
CA SER A 795 24.82 -37.35 17.59
C SER A 795 25.40 -35.95 17.82
N HIS A 796 26.08 -35.73 18.95
CA HIS A 796 26.91 -34.54 19.20
C HIS A 796 28.36 -34.80 18.77
N PRO A 797 29.11 -33.79 18.31
CA PRO A 797 30.50 -33.98 17.87
C PRO A 797 31.40 -34.37 19.06
N SER A 798 31.80 -35.63 19.13
CA SER A 798 32.85 -36.11 20.05
C SER A 798 33.80 -37.08 19.33
N ALA A 799 34.97 -37.32 19.91
CA ALA A 799 35.97 -38.23 19.33
C ALA A 799 35.47 -39.68 19.13
N GLU A 800 34.37 -40.07 19.79
CA GLU A 800 33.78 -41.42 19.73
C GLU A 800 32.47 -41.49 18.92
N LYS A 801 31.84 -40.35 18.59
CA LYS A 801 30.58 -40.29 17.84
C LYS A 801 30.63 -39.19 16.75
N PRO A 802 30.78 -39.55 15.46
CA PRO A 802 30.75 -38.56 14.38
C PRO A 802 29.41 -37.84 14.31
N LEU A 803 29.41 -36.56 13.89
CA LEU A 803 28.18 -35.79 13.74
C LEU A 803 27.37 -36.34 12.55
N LEU A 804 26.09 -36.58 12.76
CA LEU A 804 25.11 -36.85 11.71
C LEU A 804 23.94 -35.89 11.85
N VAL A 805 23.71 -35.09 10.81
CA VAL A 805 22.60 -34.14 10.72
C VAL A 805 21.77 -34.51 9.50
N VAL A 806 20.52 -34.85 9.73
CA VAL A 806 19.55 -35.02 8.66
C VAL A 806 18.71 -33.75 8.57
N THR A 807 18.79 -33.07 7.44
CA THR A 807 17.89 -31.96 7.10
C THR A 807 16.85 -32.42 6.09
N LYS A 808 15.58 -32.10 6.33
CA LYS A 808 14.47 -32.49 5.48
C LYS A 808 13.76 -31.25 4.97
N PHE A 809 13.59 -31.17 3.65
CA PHE A 809 12.77 -30.18 2.98
C PHE A 809 11.51 -30.88 2.46
N VAL A 810 10.34 -30.37 2.82
CA VAL A 810 9.04 -31.00 2.52
C VAL A 810 8.15 -30.04 1.78
N ASP A 811 7.64 -30.48 0.64
CA ASP A 811 6.51 -29.85 -0.04
C ASP A 811 5.22 -30.50 0.44
N PHE A 812 4.35 -29.71 1.06
CA PHE A 812 3.05 -30.17 1.56
C PHE A 812 1.96 -30.16 0.48
N VAL A 813 2.21 -29.53 -0.67
CA VAL A 813 1.26 -29.38 -1.78
C VAL A 813 1.48 -30.45 -2.85
N GLU A 814 2.73 -30.69 -3.23
CA GLU A 814 3.10 -31.67 -4.27
C GLU A 814 3.71 -32.97 -3.69
N ILE A 815 3.75 -33.09 -2.35
CA ILE A 815 4.21 -34.29 -1.58
C ILE A 815 5.69 -34.66 -1.84
N GLU A 816 6.47 -33.79 -2.48
CA GLU A 816 7.89 -33.99 -2.73
C GLU A 816 8.73 -33.82 -1.45
N LYS A 817 9.68 -34.73 -1.22
CA LYS A 817 10.58 -34.72 -0.05
C LYS A 817 12.03 -34.81 -0.50
N VAL A 818 12.81 -33.79 -0.16
CA VAL A 818 14.26 -33.77 -0.37
C VAL A 818 14.96 -33.83 0.98
N PHE A 819 15.78 -34.85 1.16
CA PHE A 819 16.63 -35.00 2.33
C PHE A 819 18.06 -34.64 1.94
N VAL A 820 18.69 -33.82 2.76
CA VAL A 820 20.14 -33.63 2.71
C VAL A 820 20.71 -34.14 4.03
N VAL A 821 21.56 -35.13 3.93
CA VAL A 821 22.25 -35.76 5.05
C VAL A 821 23.66 -35.21 5.06
N LEU A 822 24.06 -34.62 6.18
CA LEU A 822 25.37 -34.02 6.38
C LEU A 822 26.03 -34.69 7.57
N GLY A 823 27.31 -35.01 7.47
CA GLY A 823 28.02 -35.60 8.59
C GLY A 823 29.53 -35.43 8.56
N THR A 824 30.16 -35.88 9.63
CA THR A 824 31.61 -36.01 9.72
C THR A 824 32.01 -37.49 9.78
N CYS A 825 33.19 -37.84 9.28
CA CYS A 825 33.71 -39.21 9.28
C CYS A 825 35.14 -39.26 9.85
N MET A 826 35.42 -40.30 10.63
CA MET A 826 36.73 -40.52 11.27
C MET A 826 37.57 -41.60 10.55
N GLU A 827 37.04 -42.32 9.57
CA GLU A 827 37.67 -43.47 8.93
C GLU A 827 38.69 -43.10 7.83
N SER A 828 39.17 -41.86 7.80
CA SER A 828 40.16 -41.43 6.81
C SER A 828 41.59 -41.76 7.26
N PRO A 829 42.34 -42.60 6.51
CA PRO A 829 43.70 -43.04 6.90
C PRO A 829 44.77 -41.94 6.83
N ARG A 830 44.42 -40.69 6.53
CA ARG A 830 45.35 -39.57 6.29
C ARG A 830 45.08 -38.29 7.10
N SER A 831 44.06 -38.27 7.97
CA SER A 831 43.67 -37.06 8.71
C SER A 831 43.49 -37.35 10.20
N VAL A 832 43.98 -36.45 11.05
CA VAL A 832 43.73 -36.45 12.52
C VAL A 832 42.39 -35.75 12.84
N ALA A 833 41.77 -35.08 11.86
CA ALA A 833 40.51 -34.34 11.99
C ALA A 833 39.35 -35.00 11.21
N PRO A 834 38.08 -34.87 11.68
CA PRO A 834 36.91 -35.43 11.01
C PRO A 834 36.75 -34.88 9.58
N VAL A 835 36.42 -35.75 8.62
CA VAL A 835 36.21 -35.39 7.20
C VAL A 835 34.72 -35.14 6.94
N HIS A 836 34.38 -34.05 6.23
CA HIS A 836 33.00 -33.74 5.86
C HIS A 836 32.49 -34.69 4.78
N TRP A 837 31.28 -35.20 4.97
CA TRP A 837 30.55 -35.97 3.98
C TRP A 837 29.11 -35.49 3.84
N ALA A 838 28.53 -35.69 2.67
CA ALA A 838 27.15 -35.34 2.40
C ALA A 838 26.49 -36.30 1.41
N LYS A 839 25.18 -36.46 1.53
CA LYS A 839 24.32 -37.29 0.68
C LYS A 839 22.98 -36.59 0.52
N ALA A 840 22.38 -36.63 -0.67
CA ALA A 840 20.98 -36.25 -0.83
C ALA A 840 20.14 -37.50 -1.14
N LEU A 841 18.89 -37.49 -0.70
CA LEU A 841 17.89 -38.52 -1.00
C LEU A 841 16.59 -37.84 -1.42
N VAL A 842 15.94 -38.37 -2.46
CA VAL A 842 14.65 -37.88 -2.94
C VAL A 842 13.60 -38.99 -2.90
N PHE A 843 12.39 -38.67 -2.46
CA PHE A 843 11.28 -39.62 -2.38
C PHE A 843 10.00 -39.05 -2.98
N SER A 844 9.24 -39.90 -3.68
CA SER A 844 7.85 -39.67 -4.11
C SER A 844 6.87 -40.55 -3.32
N GLU A 845 5.57 -40.29 -3.47
CA GLU A 845 4.47 -40.92 -2.72
C GLU A 845 4.51 -42.47 -2.69
N ASP A 846 5.01 -43.12 -3.76
CA ASP A 846 4.99 -44.59 -3.94
C ASP A 846 6.18 -45.36 -3.35
N THR A 847 7.22 -44.71 -2.82
CA THR A 847 8.51 -45.38 -2.48
C THR A 847 8.93 -45.22 -1.02
N TRP A 848 8.00 -44.96 -0.11
CA TRP A 848 8.33 -44.79 1.31
C TRP A 848 8.58 -46.14 2.02
N ASP A 849 9.79 -46.33 2.55
CA ASP A 849 10.12 -47.34 3.55
C ASP A 849 10.78 -46.65 4.76
N ASP A 850 10.33 -46.95 5.98
CA ASP A 850 10.83 -46.37 7.24
C ASP A 850 12.29 -46.79 7.55
N GLY A 851 12.90 -47.63 6.69
CA GLY A 851 14.28 -48.10 6.76
C GLY A 851 15.29 -47.35 5.90
N ALA A 852 15.07 -46.06 5.56
CA ALA A 852 15.99 -45.29 4.72
C ALA A 852 17.46 -45.36 5.23
N ASP A 853 18.37 -45.78 4.35
CA ASP A 853 19.78 -46.00 4.67
C ASP A 853 20.55 -44.67 4.78
N TYR A 854 20.81 -44.26 6.02
CA TYR A 854 21.61 -43.09 6.37
C TYR A 854 23.12 -43.41 6.43
N GLU A 855 23.54 -44.63 6.10
CA GLU A 855 24.96 -44.97 5.99
C GLU A 855 25.60 -44.22 4.81
N HIS A 856 26.89 -43.95 4.98
CA HIS A 856 27.69 -43.26 3.98
C HIS A 856 28.85 -44.15 3.53
N ASP A 857 29.11 -44.16 2.23
CA ASP A 857 30.34 -44.71 1.67
C ASP A 857 31.42 -43.61 1.63
N CYS A 858 32.55 -43.87 2.30
CA CYS A 858 33.70 -42.97 2.36
C CYS A 858 34.29 -42.63 0.98
N GLY A 859 34.18 -43.53 0.00
CA GLY A 859 34.66 -43.31 -1.37
C GLY A 859 33.76 -42.38 -2.18
N GLU A 860 32.45 -42.40 -1.90
CA GLU A 860 31.44 -41.71 -2.70
C GLU A 860 30.94 -40.40 -2.07
N HIS A 861 30.83 -40.32 -0.74
CA HIS A 861 30.15 -39.21 -0.05
C HIS A 861 31.07 -38.19 0.59
N HIS A 862 32.39 -38.44 0.65
CA HIS A 862 33.35 -37.45 1.14
C HIS A 862 33.40 -36.23 0.23
N VAL A 863 33.02 -35.05 0.76
CA VAL A 863 32.94 -33.80 -0.02
C VAL A 863 34.29 -33.43 -0.64
N ALA A 864 35.39 -33.71 0.07
CA ALA A 864 36.75 -33.45 -0.42
C ALA A 864 37.15 -34.30 -1.63
N ALA A 865 36.45 -35.40 -1.91
CA ALA A 865 36.69 -36.25 -3.07
C ALA A 865 35.92 -35.78 -4.32
N TRP A 866 34.97 -34.84 -4.17
CA TRP A 866 34.15 -34.36 -5.27
C TRP A 866 34.85 -33.29 -6.10
N PRO A 867 34.78 -33.34 -7.45
CA PRO A 867 35.22 -32.25 -8.31
C PRO A 867 34.53 -30.95 -7.92
N ASP A 868 35.31 -29.88 -7.70
CA ASP A 868 34.82 -28.56 -7.30
C ASP A 868 33.86 -28.57 -6.08
N TRP A 869 33.96 -29.59 -5.21
CA TRP A 869 33.10 -29.82 -4.06
C TRP A 869 31.60 -29.89 -4.39
N THR A 870 31.30 -30.37 -5.60
CA THR A 870 29.94 -30.44 -6.14
C THR A 870 29.62 -31.87 -6.59
N LYS A 871 28.43 -32.36 -6.27
CA LYS A 871 27.93 -33.67 -6.72
C LYS A 871 26.43 -33.64 -6.94
N ASP A 872 26.00 -34.29 -8.02
CA ASP A 872 24.59 -34.49 -8.36
C ASP A 872 24.15 -35.84 -7.80
N PHE A 873 22.99 -35.85 -7.17
CA PHE A 873 22.33 -37.03 -6.63
C PHE A 873 21.03 -37.28 -7.38
N GLU A 874 20.62 -38.56 -7.42
CA GLU A 874 19.42 -39.08 -8.08
C GLU A 874 19.48 -39.12 -9.62
N ASP A 875 18.32 -39.30 -10.26
CA ASP A 875 18.16 -39.47 -11.71
C ASP A 875 17.91 -38.14 -12.47
N ALA A 876 17.77 -38.22 -13.79
CA ALA A 876 17.58 -37.05 -14.65
C ALA A 876 16.23 -36.32 -14.45
N GLU A 877 15.27 -36.92 -13.75
CA GLU A 877 13.94 -36.33 -13.51
C GLU A 877 13.95 -35.46 -12.24
N ARG A 878 14.70 -35.85 -11.21
CA ARG A 878 14.78 -35.19 -9.89
C ARG A 878 16.23 -35.00 -9.41
N VAL A 879 17.00 -34.18 -10.12
CA VAL A 879 18.41 -33.93 -9.77
C VAL A 879 18.52 -33.03 -8.54
N VAL A 880 19.19 -33.53 -7.49
CA VAL A 880 19.61 -32.72 -6.33
C VAL A 880 21.11 -32.52 -6.39
N ARG A 881 21.54 -31.31 -6.73
CA ARG A 881 22.96 -30.94 -6.74
C ARG A 881 23.34 -30.33 -5.41
N LEU A 882 24.27 -30.98 -4.70
CA LEU A 882 24.90 -30.45 -3.50
C LEU A 882 26.23 -29.82 -3.87
N ALA A 883 26.47 -28.60 -3.36
CA ALA A 883 27.75 -27.91 -3.50
C ALA A 883 28.17 -27.28 -2.18
N PHE A 884 29.48 -27.13 -1.97
CA PHE A 884 30.04 -26.60 -0.73
C PHE A 884 31.04 -25.47 -0.98
N SER A 885 31.12 -24.53 -0.04
CA SER A 885 32.15 -23.48 -0.02
C SER A 885 32.70 -23.28 1.39
N GLN A 886 33.95 -22.85 1.56
CA GLN A 886 34.51 -22.59 2.89
C GLN A 886 33.80 -21.42 3.59
N CYS A 887 33.53 -21.55 4.88
CA CYS A 887 33.03 -20.45 5.70
C CYS A 887 34.14 -19.42 5.94
N THR A 888 33.89 -18.14 5.66
CA THR A 888 34.88 -17.07 5.89
C THR A 888 35.23 -16.85 7.36
N LEU A 889 34.36 -17.26 8.28
CA LEU A 889 34.53 -17.08 9.72
C LEU A 889 35.28 -18.25 10.40
N ALA A 890 35.24 -19.44 9.78
CA ALA A 890 35.89 -20.65 10.28
C ALA A 890 36.29 -21.57 9.09
N PRO A 891 37.25 -21.14 8.25
CA PRO A 891 37.52 -21.76 6.96
C PRO A 891 38.13 -23.16 7.07
N ASP A 892 38.79 -23.46 8.19
CA ASP A 892 39.48 -24.73 8.42
C ASP A 892 38.54 -25.86 8.89
N HIS A 893 37.31 -25.50 9.31
CA HIS A 893 36.40 -26.42 9.98
C HIS A 893 34.96 -26.40 9.47
N THR A 894 34.47 -25.30 8.87
CA THR A 894 33.05 -25.15 8.51
C THR A 894 32.84 -25.01 7.00
N LEU A 895 31.98 -25.88 6.43
CA LEU A 895 31.50 -25.77 5.05
C LEU A 895 30.10 -25.14 4.97
N VAL A 896 29.93 -24.17 4.07
CA VAL A 896 28.63 -23.58 3.73
C VAL A 896 27.95 -24.43 2.67
N VAL A 897 26.72 -24.87 2.96
CA VAL A 897 25.93 -25.77 2.11
C VAL A 897 25.17 -24.98 1.05
N HIS A 898 25.22 -25.46 -0.19
CA HIS A 898 24.40 -24.99 -1.31
C HIS A 898 23.63 -26.19 -1.89
N VAL A 899 22.37 -25.96 -2.22
CA VAL A 899 21.49 -26.97 -2.83
C VAL A 899 20.86 -26.35 -4.07
N GLU A 900 21.01 -27.02 -5.21
CA GLU A 900 20.34 -26.70 -6.46
C GLU A 900 19.43 -27.88 -6.84
N LEU A 901 18.17 -27.57 -7.18
CA LEU A 901 17.18 -28.56 -7.60
C LEU A 901 16.95 -28.41 -9.11
N GLU A 902 17.25 -29.43 -9.89
CA GLU A 902 17.15 -29.46 -11.35
C GLU A 902 16.37 -30.70 -11.82
N GLY A 903 15.90 -30.69 -13.08
CA GLY A 903 15.15 -31.81 -13.65
C GLY A 903 13.68 -31.47 -13.92
N HIS A 904 13.00 -32.38 -14.60
CA HIS A 904 11.68 -32.18 -15.15
C HIS A 904 10.58 -31.89 -14.10
N ILE A 905 10.79 -32.29 -12.85
CA ILE A 905 9.87 -32.00 -11.74
C ILE A 905 10.14 -30.61 -11.13
N TYR A 906 11.40 -30.31 -10.82
CA TYR A 906 11.75 -29.06 -10.13
C TYR A 906 11.76 -27.82 -11.05
N ASP A 907 12.05 -28.00 -12.35
CA ASP A 907 12.08 -26.88 -13.30
C ASP A 907 10.72 -26.21 -13.52
N PRO A 908 9.59 -26.93 -13.65
CA PRO A 908 8.27 -26.35 -13.61
C PRO A 908 7.93 -25.67 -12.28
N MET A 909 8.30 -26.27 -11.14
CA MET A 909 8.05 -25.67 -9.81
C MET A 909 8.74 -24.30 -9.66
N LYS A 910 10.04 -24.23 -10.03
CA LYS A 910 10.82 -22.99 -10.08
C LYS A 910 10.15 -21.95 -10.98
N ARG A 911 9.72 -22.36 -12.18
CA ARG A 911 9.04 -21.46 -13.15
C ARG A 911 7.69 -20.95 -12.66
N ARG A 912 6.86 -21.80 -12.05
CA ARG A 912 5.55 -21.40 -11.49
C ARG A 912 5.68 -20.36 -10.39
N LYS A 913 6.72 -20.46 -9.55
CA LYS A 913 6.95 -19.59 -8.39
C LYS A 913 7.96 -18.47 -8.66
N ASN A 914 8.50 -18.39 -9.88
CA ASN A 914 9.53 -17.44 -10.29
C ASN A 914 10.75 -17.42 -9.34
N VAL A 915 11.23 -18.61 -8.98
CA VAL A 915 12.38 -18.80 -8.10
C VAL A 915 13.60 -19.21 -8.92
N GLU A 916 14.71 -18.47 -8.78
CA GLU A 916 16.01 -18.80 -9.36
C GLU A 916 17.04 -19.03 -8.24
N PHE A 917 17.91 -20.03 -8.45
CA PHE A 917 19.10 -20.25 -7.63
C PHE A 917 20.31 -19.57 -8.27
N PRO A 918 21.16 -18.88 -7.49
CA PRO A 918 22.38 -18.30 -8.02
C PRO A 918 23.37 -19.39 -8.44
N SER A 919 23.76 -19.44 -9.72
CA SER A 919 24.76 -20.40 -10.21
C SER A 919 26.08 -20.28 -9.44
N LEU A 920 26.61 -21.38 -8.92
CA LEU A 920 27.86 -21.44 -8.13
C LEU A 920 29.06 -20.73 -8.79
N ALA A 921 29.13 -20.75 -10.14
CA ALA A 921 30.17 -20.08 -10.93
C ALA A 921 30.30 -18.56 -10.68
N ARG A 922 29.23 -17.89 -10.23
CA ARG A 922 29.27 -16.45 -9.91
C ARG A 922 29.78 -16.15 -8.50
N HIS A 923 29.74 -17.11 -7.57
CA HIS A 923 30.14 -16.91 -6.17
C HIS A 923 31.62 -17.27 -5.91
N LEU A 924 32.16 -18.26 -6.64
CA LEU A 924 33.57 -18.66 -6.51
C LEU A 924 34.56 -17.62 -7.09
N LEU A 925 34.09 -16.74 -7.99
CA LEU A 925 34.92 -15.65 -8.56
C LEU A 925 35.20 -14.50 -7.59
N SER A 926 34.52 -14.42 -6.43
CA SER A 926 34.73 -13.33 -5.47
C SER A 926 35.64 -13.68 -4.29
N VAL A 927 36.14 -14.92 -4.18
CA VAL A 927 37.01 -15.35 -3.06
C VAL A 927 38.15 -16.23 -3.57
N THR A 928 39.17 -15.62 -4.18
CA THR A 928 40.46 -16.29 -4.40
C THR A 928 41.55 -15.55 -3.62
N HIS A 929 41.85 -16.01 -2.40
CA HIS A 929 43.15 -15.79 -1.77
C HIS A 929 43.94 -17.10 -1.80
N PRO A 930 45.24 -17.10 -2.14
CA PRO A 930 46.04 -18.33 -2.15
C PRO A 930 46.36 -18.80 -0.72
N LEU A 931 46.25 -20.10 -0.48
CA LEU A 931 46.65 -20.75 0.78
C LEU A 931 48.18 -20.68 1.00
N PRO A 932 48.66 -20.46 2.24
CA PRO A 932 50.08 -20.65 2.58
C PRO A 932 50.39 -22.15 2.74
N GLY A 933 51.40 -22.66 2.02
CA GLY A 933 52.07 -23.91 2.39
C GLY A 933 52.13 -25.08 1.39
N VAL A 934 51.66 -24.94 0.15
CA VAL A 934 51.80 -26.02 -0.86
C VAL A 934 52.90 -25.68 -1.88
N PRO A 935 53.94 -26.52 -2.08
CA PRO A 935 54.97 -26.29 -3.09
C PRO A 935 54.38 -26.44 -4.50
N ARG A 936 54.59 -25.41 -5.35
CA ARG A 936 54.23 -25.46 -6.77
C ARG A 936 55.02 -26.57 -7.49
N ARG A 937 54.34 -27.61 -7.98
CA ARG A 937 54.84 -28.40 -9.11
C ARG A 937 54.53 -27.64 -10.40
N PHE A 938 55.58 -27.25 -11.11
CA PHE A 938 55.48 -26.73 -12.47
C PHE A 938 54.99 -27.84 -13.41
N SER A 939 53.87 -27.60 -14.10
CA SER A 939 53.52 -28.30 -15.34
C SER A 939 53.48 -27.28 -16.48
N LEU A 940 54.37 -27.53 -17.46
CA LEU A 940 54.55 -26.78 -18.68
C LEU A 940 53.26 -26.79 -19.52
N VAL A 941 52.74 -25.61 -19.83
CA VAL A 941 51.75 -25.43 -20.90
C VAL A 941 52.51 -25.33 -22.22
N ALA A 942 52.32 -26.35 -23.06
CA ALA A 942 52.74 -26.35 -24.45
C ALA A 942 51.85 -25.38 -25.25
N THR A 943 52.46 -24.44 -25.94
CA THR A 943 51.80 -23.57 -26.93
C THR A 943 51.60 -24.30 -28.27
N PRO A 944 50.51 -24.04 -29.01
CA PRO A 944 50.30 -24.64 -30.32
C PRO A 944 51.17 -23.93 -31.38
N ARG A 945 51.91 -24.71 -32.17
CA ARG A 945 52.52 -24.28 -33.42
C ARG A 945 51.50 -24.30 -34.56
N GLY A 946 51.53 -23.27 -35.40
CA GLY A 946 51.14 -23.39 -36.81
C GLY A 946 50.56 -22.12 -37.41
N GLY A 947 51.36 -21.38 -38.19
CA GLY A 947 50.86 -20.26 -38.98
C GLY A 947 51.95 -19.32 -39.50
N SER A 948 52.68 -19.80 -40.50
CA SER A 948 53.69 -19.13 -41.33
C SER A 948 53.49 -17.64 -41.66
N GLY A 949 54.58 -16.86 -41.74
CA GLY A 949 54.52 -15.55 -42.40
C GLY A 949 55.73 -14.61 -42.26
N ASN A 950 56.92 -15.08 -42.67
CA ASN A 950 58.10 -14.32 -43.14
C ASN A 950 58.33 -12.83 -42.74
N ARG A 951 59.50 -12.65 -42.11
CA ARG A 951 60.64 -11.78 -42.51
C ARG A 951 60.67 -10.29 -42.16
N HIS A 952 61.76 -10.01 -41.43
CA HIS A 952 62.80 -8.98 -41.64
C HIS A 952 62.77 -7.68 -40.81
N ILE A 953 63.81 -7.59 -39.97
CA ILE A 953 64.74 -6.46 -39.73
C ILE A 953 64.18 -5.33 -38.84
N SER A 954 64.65 -5.19 -37.59
CA SER A 954 65.82 -4.37 -37.15
C SER A 954 65.59 -2.86 -37.43
N LEU A 955 65.79 -1.89 -36.53
CA LEU A 955 66.70 -1.70 -35.40
C LEU A 955 66.14 -0.55 -34.52
N ARG A 956 66.50 -0.61 -33.22
CA ARG A 956 66.88 0.48 -32.29
C ARG A 956 66.31 1.91 -32.48
N GLY A 957 65.89 2.48 -31.35
CA GLY A 957 66.59 3.65 -30.80
C GLY A 957 65.74 4.86 -30.41
N ASN A 958 65.68 5.07 -29.09
CA ASN A 958 65.83 6.34 -28.36
C ASN A 958 64.81 7.50 -28.46
N ASP A 959 64.53 7.98 -27.22
CA ASP A 959 64.40 9.35 -26.74
C ASP A 959 63.22 10.21 -27.22
N GLN A 960 62.23 10.38 -26.32
CA GLN A 960 61.97 11.63 -25.60
C GLN A 960 61.06 11.42 -24.40
#